data_AF-A0A1J4KH49-F1
#
_entry.id   AF-A0A1J4KH49-F1
#
_cell.length_a   1.000
_cell.length_b   1.000
_cell.length_c   1.000
_cell.angle_alpha   90.00
_cell.angle_beta   90.00
_cell.angle_gamma   90.00
#
_symmetry.space_group_name_H-M   'P 1'
#
loop_
_entity.id
_entity.type
_entity.pdbx_description
1 polymer ?
#
loop_
_entity_poly.entity_id
_entity_poly.type
_entity_poly.pdbx_seq_one_letter_code
_entity_poly.pdbx_strand_id
1 'polypeptide(L)'
;MNDIHSKLSEDTNLLGHLNNITDQFKVIGDRNSSEQNQKNLVDSTTYQGSLMILFNELAQTYIFSTFYWIFQFLIPAIQILALMISPFISSIWETSNGTGKFIKILTCMISFSPNTYKDEFDIAGTVVISTIYVIIGIWFSILPLFYMKFKQYPKPILYISVLFYQIVVPMLILPFSANASLVFTLISDSITGASVFLVILIIIITALIIIGFIFLSSFTSFLISPSSSFTASYGGYHPTLVVVSSCVYIFLTKLAQLFEPWLEILIIVLHIGINAFFIYESFQFDFVKFGMNVYSSSYYSSIIIAHILNIIKIGGVNVPDLVRIIVPYSCFILFGIFYYFFFSKIESVALSILSVDDLHTDEMKKEYYDSLGIHSAQQFIRLCRIGMSNLPPLYIDWTFPVYSCEITSNEKLLLSTALFVSFFPAEQQAADYFIDRISKNIMTSFRDRFIMFRIKSIYAKRFASNSHISNKVYQQAKIESENTLIEIRDFWITISSSPELIFLADLELLGSKLKRTKRKWKEALEQFPNDSRFPDGFSYFLLETMVDPENGVFMKLKSNHLMKGFAADLDKIYRAFAVARPMILKNKICDKKGNIKRNAFELTNGMTTTTISTTAVEKLADDIDSGILDKMIKELYLWPNIRKLLYNATSHYKPRLSTL
;
A
#
# COMPACT_ATOMS: atom_id res chain seq x y z
N MET A 1 70.93 15.98 8.55
CA MET A 1 70.35 14.79 7.87
C MET A 1 69.62 13.87 8.86
N ASN A 2 70.16 13.61 10.05
CA ASN A 2 69.48 12.80 11.07
C ASN A 2 68.19 13.42 11.65
N ASP A 3 68.10 14.76 11.78
CA ASP A 3 66.86 15.43 12.24
C ASP A 3 65.71 15.41 11.23
N ILE A 4 66.02 15.25 9.94
CA ILE A 4 64.99 15.15 8.89
C ILE A 4 64.40 13.73 8.87
N HIS A 5 65.23 12.72 9.17
CA HIS A 5 64.78 11.34 9.29
C HIS A 5 63.93 11.10 10.54
N SER A 6 64.18 11.79 11.66
CA SER A 6 63.34 11.64 12.85
C SER A 6 61.97 12.31 12.67
N LYS A 7 61.90 13.46 12.00
CA LYS A 7 60.62 14.13 11.69
C LYS A 7 59.76 13.35 10.71
N LEU A 8 60.35 12.78 9.65
CA LEU A 8 59.62 11.91 8.71
C LEU A 8 59.11 10.63 9.38
N SER A 9 59.83 10.09 10.37
CA SER A 9 59.40 8.94 11.17
C SER A 9 58.21 9.27 12.09
N GLU A 10 58.19 10.46 12.70
CA GLU A 10 57.05 10.91 13.52
C GLU A 10 55.80 11.13 12.68
N ASP A 11 55.93 11.76 11.50
CA ASP A 11 54.79 12.01 10.61
C ASP A 11 54.18 10.71 10.06
N THR A 12 54.99 9.68 9.78
CA THR A 12 54.47 8.35 9.37
C THR A 12 53.72 7.63 10.49
N ASN A 13 54.16 7.78 11.75
CA ASN A 13 53.46 7.20 12.90
C ASN A 13 52.14 7.93 13.18
N LEU A 14 52.11 9.25 12.97
CA LEU A 14 50.90 10.06 13.12
C LEU A 14 49.84 9.72 12.05
N LEU A 15 50.27 9.52 10.79
CA LEU A 15 49.39 9.04 9.72
C LEU A 15 48.84 7.63 9.98
N GLY A 16 49.67 6.73 10.52
CA GLY A 16 49.22 5.40 10.94
C GLY A 16 48.18 5.45 12.05
N HIS A 17 48.34 6.37 13.01
CA HIS A 17 47.39 6.56 14.11
C HIS A 17 46.06 7.17 13.65
N LEU A 18 46.09 8.09 12.68
CA LEU A 18 44.89 8.68 12.08
C LEU A 18 44.10 7.68 11.21
N ASN A 19 44.79 6.82 10.46
CA ASN A 19 44.15 5.75 9.70
C ASN A 19 43.48 4.72 10.63
N ASN A 20 44.14 4.35 11.73
CA ASN A 20 43.55 3.46 12.75
C ASN A 20 42.31 4.07 13.42
N ILE A 21 42.32 5.37 13.69
CA ILE A 21 41.16 6.09 14.25
C ILE A 21 40.02 6.13 13.22
N THR A 22 40.32 6.37 11.95
CA THR A 22 39.33 6.39 10.86
C THR A 22 38.70 5.01 10.64
N ASP A 23 39.49 3.94 10.69
CA ASP A 23 39.00 2.56 10.61
C ASP A 23 38.17 2.18 11.85
N GLN A 24 38.55 2.63 13.05
CA GLN A 24 37.74 2.44 14.25
C GLN A 24 36.41 3.21 14.18
N PHE A 25 36.39 4.45 13.68
CA PHE A 25 35.15 5.19 13.47
C PHE A 25 34.27 4.56 12.39
N LYS A 26 34.87 3.99 11.33
CA LYS A 26 34.16 3.22 10.31
C LYS A 26 33.54 1.95 10.90
N VAL A 27 34.28 1.20 11.72
CA VAL A 27 33.78 0.01 12.43
C VAL A 27 32.68 0.35 13.44
N ILE A 28 32.77 1.48 14.14
CA ILE A 28 31.73 1.96 15.06
C ILE A 28 30.49 2.42 14.28
N GLY A 29 30.66 3.10 13.13
CA GLY A 29 29.59 3.44 12.20
C GLY A 29 28.90 2.21 11.61
N ASP A 30 29.66 1.19 11.24
CA ASP A 30 29.16 -0.08 10.70
C ASP A 30 28.44 -0.92 11.78
N ARG A 31 28.94 -0.93 13.02
CA ARG A 31 28.24 -1.57 14.16
C ARG A 31 26.94 -0.86 14.52
N ASN A 32 26.97 0.47 14.66
CA ASN A 32 25.76 1.25 14.95
C ASN A 32 24.73 1.16 13.82
N SER A 33 25.16 1.14 12.56
CA SER A 33 24.26 0.93 11.42
C SER A 33 23.71 -0.50 11.38
N SER A 34 24.47 -1.51 11.76
CA SER A 34 23.99 -2.91 11.85
C SER A 34 22.99 -3.11 12.99
N GLU A 35 23.21 -2.50 14.16
CA GLU A 35 22.29 -2.53 15.29
C GLU A 35 21.04 -1.67 15.04
N GLN A 36 21.18 -0.50 14.40
CA GLN A 36 20.03 0.28 13.92
C GLN A 36 19.25 -0.48 12.83
N ASN A 37 19.94 -1.18 11.92
CA ASN A 37 19.28 -2.00 10.91
C ASN A 37 18.53 -3.18 11.53
N GLN A 38 19.01 -3.77 12.63
CA GLN A 38 18.28 -4.77 13.39
C GLN A 38 17.12 -4.19 14.21
N LYS A 39 17.28 -3.01 14.84
CA LYS A 39 16.17 -2.32 15.53
C LYS A 39 15.06 -1.86 14.58
N ASN A 40 15.40 -1.63 13.31
CA ASN A 40 14.46 -1.26 12.25
C ASN A 40 13.82 -2.47 11.54
N LEU A 41 14.27 -3.70 11.82
CA LEU A 41 13.61 -4.90 11.34
C LEU A 41 12.38 -5.18 12.21
N VAL A 42 11.24 -5.26 11.55
CA VAL A 42 9.94 -5.49 12.19
C VAL A 42 9.98 -6.79 12.98
N ASP A 43 9.86 -6.68 14.31
CA ASP A 43 9.69 -7.84 15.16
C ASP A 43 8.29 -8.44 14.93
N SER A 44 8.24 -9.45 14.07
CA SER A 44 7.04 -10.23 13.74
C SER A 44 6.39 -10.94 14.94
N THR A 45 7.08 -10.97 16.09
CA THR A 45 6.50 -11.50 17.34
C THR A 45 5.66 -10.47 18.08
N THR A 46 5.83 -9.18 17.78
CA THR A 46 5.02 -8.12 18.37
C THR A 46 3.71 -7.92 17.62
N TYR A 47 2.72 -7.36 18.33
CA TYR A 47 1.45 -6.94 17.74
C TYR A 47 1.66 -5.90 16.62
N GLN A 48 2.52 -4.90 16.86
CA GLN A 48 2.83 -3.88 15.87
C GLN A 48 3.47 -4.47 14.61
N GLY A 49 4.37 -5.44 14.77
CA GLY A 49 4.99 -6.10 13.63
C GLY A 49 4.01 -6.96 12.84
N SER A 50 3.13 -7.68 13.53
CA SER A 50 2.04 -8.43 12.89
C SER A 50 1.09 -7.49 12.13
N LEU A 51 0.80 -6.30 12.69
CA LEU A 51 -0.01 -5.29 12.03
C LEU A 51 0.66 -4.72 10.76
N MET A 52 1.97 -4.49 10.79
CA MET A 52 2.73 -4.09 9.59
C MET A 52 2.69 -5.18 8.50
N ILE A 53 2.80 -6.46 8.89
CA ILE A 53 2.67 -7.58 7.95
C ILE A 53 1.26 -7.63 7.36
N LEU A 54 0.21 -7.45 8.17
CA LEU A 54 -1.17 -7.38 7.71
C LEU A 54 -1.34 -6.32 6.61
N PHE A 55 -0.94 -5.07 6.88
CA PHE A 55 -1.08 -4.00 5.89
C PHE A 55 -0.22 -4.23 4.64
N ASN A 56 0.92 -4.89 4.77
CA ASN A 56 1.75 -5.24 3.62
C ASN A 56 1.06 -6.26 2.70
N GLU A 57 0.42 -7.28 3.28
CA GLU A 57 -0.37 -8.29 2.56
C GLU A 57 -1.65 -7.69 1.98
N LEU A 58 -2.34 -6.81 2.71
CA LEU A 58 -3.51 -6.08 2.20
C LEU A 58 -3.16 -5.21 0.99
N ALA A 59 -2.02 -4.51 1.03
CA ALA A 59 -1.53 -3.70 -0.07
C ALA A 59 -0.96 -4.52 -1.25
N GLN A 60 -0.85 -5.85 -1.12
CA GLN A 60 -0.57 -6.76 -2.24
C GLN A 60 -1.84 -7.47 -2.75
N THR A 61 -2.94 -7.36 -2.02
CA THR A 61 -4.22 -7.97 -2.38
C THR A 61 -4.97 -7.06 -3.35
N TYR A 62 -4.69 -7.23 -4.65
CA TYR A 62 -5.32 -6.45 -5.71
C TYR A 62 -6.61 -7.10 -6.20
N ILE A 63 -7.70 -6.33 -6.27
CA ILE A 63 -8.99 -6.76 -6.81
C ILE A 63 -9.14 -6.22 -8.24
N PHE A 64 -9.15 -7.13 -9.23
CA PHE A 64 -9.19 -6.80 -10.66
C PHE A 64 -10.59 -6.44 -11.20
N SER A 65 -11.57 -6.19 -10.34
CA SER A 65 -12.94 -5.91 -10.78
C SER A 65 -13.18 -4.43 -10.98
N THR A 66 -13.56 -4.01 -12.19
CA THR A 66 -13.99 -2.61 -12.45
C THR A 66 -15.18 -2.22 -11.57
N PHE A 67 -16.13 -3.13 -11.34
CA PHE A 67 -17.27 -2.89 -10.47
C PHE A 67 -16.85 -2.57 -9.04
N TYR A 68 -15.82 -3.24 -8.53
CA TYR A 68 -15.29 -2.96 -7.20
C TYR A 68 -14.85 -1.50 -7.06
N TRP A 69 -14.06 -1.02 -8.02
CA TRP A 69 -13.57 0.37 -8.04
C TRP A 69 -14.69 1.40 -8.29
N ILE A 70 -15.73 1.03 -9.05
CA ILE A 70 -16.93 1.86 -9.22
C ILE A 70 -17.67 2.00 -7.89
N PHE A 71 -17.95 0.90 -7.19
CA PHE A 71 -18.67 0.95 -5.90
C PHE A 71 -17.89 1.69 -4.83
N GLN A 72 -16.57 1.50 -4.78
CA GLN A 72 -15.70 2.24 -3.87
C GLN A 72 -15.85 3.76 -4.03
N PHE A 73 -15.98 4.24 -5.27
CA PHE A 73 -16.02 5.66 -5.57
C PHE A 73 -17.44 6.24 -5.56
N LEU A 74 -18.40 5.54 -6.18
CA LEU A 74 -19.70 6.08 -6.55
C LEU A 74 -20.51 6.51 -5.32
N ILE A 75 -20.58 5.68 -4.29
CA ILE A 75 -21.42 5.96 -3.11
C ILE A 75 -20.83 7.14 -2.32
N PRO A 76 -19.55 7.14 -1.91
CA PRO A 76 -18.97 8.31 -1.26
C PRO A 76 -19.02 9.57 -2.12
N ALA A 77 -18.83 9.47 -3.43
CA ALA A 77 -18.93 10.62 -4.33
C ALA A 77 -20.34 11.22 -4.36
N ILE A 78 -21.39 10.39 -4.41
CA ILE A 78 -22.78 10.87 -4.34
C ILE A 78 -23.06 11.51 -2.98
N GLN A 79 -22.62 10.89 -1.88
CA GLN A 79 -22.79 11.43 -0.53
C GLN A 79 -22.11 12.79 -0.39
N ILE A 80 -20.87 12.91 -0.87
CA ILE A 80 -20.09 14.15 -0.87
C ILE A 80 -20.75 15.21 -1.76
N LEU A 81 -21.13 14.88 -3.00
CA LEU A 81 -21.84 15.82 -3.89
C LEU A 81 -23.12 16.36 -3.26
N ALA A 82 -23.86 15.52 -2.57
CA ALA A 82 -25.08 15.94 -1.93
C ALA A 82 -24.84 16.84 -0.69
N LEU A 83 -23.62 16.94 -0.16
CA LEU A 83 -23.27 17.95 0.85
C LEU A 83 -23.15 19.36 0.27
N MET A 84 -23.03 19.52 -1.05
CA MET A 84 -22.96 20.86 -1.67
C MET A 84 -24.17 21.73 -1.35
N ILE A 85 -25.33 21.11 -1.18
CA ILE A 85 -26.58 21.81 -0.84
C ILE A 85 -26.77 22.00 0.67
N SER A 86 -25.82 21.57 1.51
CA SER A 86 -25.92 21.62 2.98
C SER A 86 -27.25 21.08 3.53
N PRO A 87 -27.59 19.81 3.25
CA PRO A 87 -28.91 19.27 3.55
C PRO A 87 -29.21 19.18 5.05
N PHE A 88 -28.17 19.24 5.89
CA PHE A 88 -28.26 19.11 7.35
C PHE A 88 -28.61 20.41 8.07
N ILE A 89 -28.70 21.55 7.37
CA ILE A 89 -29.16 22.82 7.93
C ILE A 89 -30.70 22.89 7.81
N SER A 90 -31.43 22.37 8.80
CA SER A 90 -32.90 22.27 8.72
C SER A 90 -33.59 23.65 8.70
N SER A 91 -32.99 24.66 9.35
CA SER A 91 -33.48 26.04 9.39
C SER A 91 -33.63 26.69 8.01
N ILE A 92 -32.88 26.19 7.02
CA ILE A 92 -32.82 26.76 5.66
C ILE A 92 -33.91 26.17 4.74
N TRP A 93 -34.47 25.01 5.06
CA TRP A 93 -35.36 24.25 4.16
C TRP A 93 -36.80 24.18 4.67
N GLU A 94 -37.72 24.79 3.93
CA GLU A 94 -39.15 24.72 4.23
C GLU A 94 -39.74 23.36 3.83
N THR A 95 -40.15 22.57 4.81
CA THR A 95 -40.68 21.20 4.59
C THR A 95 -42.05 21.17 3.90
N SER A 96 -42.76 22.29 3.88
CA SER A 96 -44.03 22.46 3.14
C SER A 96 -43.82 22.40 1.62
N ASN A 97 -42.69 22.92 1.13
CA ASN A 97 -42.41 23.07 -0.29
C ASN A 97 -41.91 21.76 -0.92
N GLY A 98 -42.19 21.55 -2.21
CA GLY A 98 -41.72 20.38 -2.95
C GLY A 98 -40.20 20.22 -2.90
N THR A 99 -39.46 21.34 -2.93
CA THR A 99 -38.00 21.36 -2.83
C THR A 99 -37.52 20.90 -1.46
N GLY A 100 -38.09 21.41 -0.36
CA GLY A 100 -37.71 20.97 0.98
C GLY A 100 -37.99 19.48 1.21
N LYS A 101 -39.09 18.94 0.65
CA LYS A 101 -39.37 17.49 0.65
C LYS A 101 -38.30 16.70 -0.09
N PHE A 102 -37.87 17.17 -1.27
CA PHE A 102 -36.79 16.54 -2.02
C PHE A 102 -35.47 16.52 -1.23
N ILE A 103 -35.10 17.66 -0.62
CA ILE A 103 -33.88 17.76 0.21
C ILE A 103 -33.94 16.83 1.41
N LYS A 104 -35.12 16.72 2.05
CA LYS A 104 -35.34 15.76 3.14
C LYS A 104 -35.13 14.31 2.69
N ILE A 105 -35.72 13.91 1.56
CA ILE A 105 -35.53 12.56 1.00
C ILE A 105 -34.04 12.31 0.70
N LEU A 106 -33.37 13.28 0.10
CA LEU A 106 -31.95 13.19 -0.21
C LEU A 106 -31.11 13.07 1.08
N THR A 107 -31.45 13.83 2.13
CA THR A 107 -30.82 13.73 3.46
C THR A 107 -30.97 12.32 4.02
N CYS A 108 -32.18 11.75 4.00
CA CYS A 108 -32.46 10.38 4.44
C CYS A 108 -31.64 9.34 3.65
N MET A 109 -31.52 9.50 2.33
CA MET A 109 -30.71 8.61 1.49
C MET A 109 -29.22 8.67 1.85
N ILE A 110 -28.68 9.86 2.11
CA ILE A 110 -27.27 10.04 2.50
C ILE A 110 -27.01 9.51 3.90
N SER A 111 -27.95 9.72 4.82
CA SER A 111 -27.79 9.33 6.22
C SER A 111 -28.17 7.88 6.51
N PHE A 112 -28.70 7.14 5.53
CA PHE A 112 -29.32 5.83 5.73
C PHE A 112 -30.36 5.83 6.87
N SER A 113 -31.07 6.94 7.01
CA SER A 113 -32.10 7.15 8.04
C SER A 113 -33.50 6.94 7.45
N PRO A 114 -34.49 6.43 8.21
CA PRO A 114 -35.85 6.22 7.73
C PRO A 114 -36.52 7.53 7.26
N ASN A 115 -37.46 7.41 6.31
CA ASN A 115 -38.15 8.51 5.61
C ASN A 115 -38.90 9.51 6.52
N THR A 116 -39.04 9.20 7.81
CA THR A 116 -39.61 10.08 8.84
C THR A 116 -38.49 10.79 9.59
N TYR A 117 -37.66 11.58 8.90
CA TYR A 117 -36.76 12.54 9.56
C TYR A 117 -37.62 13.66 10.17
N LYS A 118 -38.35 13.34 11.24
CA LYS A 118 -38.53 14.31 12.32
C LYS A 118 -37.12 14.49 12.90
N ASP A 119 -36.73 15.68 13.34
CA ASP A 119 -35.41 15.90 13.98
C ASP A 119 -35.28 15.15 15.35
N GLU A 120 -35.91 13.98 15.47
CA GLU A 120 -35.85 13.06 16.58
C GLU A 120 -34.63 12.15 16.41
N PHE A 121 -34.01 11.80 17.53
CA PHE A 121 -32.82 10.96 17.54
C PHE A 121 -33.14 9.52 17.10
N ASP A 122 -32.61 9.11 15.94
CA ASP A 122 -32.70 7.73 15.44
C ASP A 122 -31.70 6.81 16.18
N ILE A 123 -32.13 6.34 17.35
CA ILE A 123 -31.37 5.41 18.18
C ILE A 123 -31.04 4.13 17.39
N ALA A 124 -32.01 3.60 16.64
CA ALA A 124 -31.85 2.33 15.94
C ALA A 124 -30.79 2.43 14.83
N GLY A 125 -30.88 3.44 13.97
CA GLY A 125 -29.88 3.70 12.92
C GLY A 125 -28.48 3.93 13.49
N THR A 126 -28.38 4.76 14.53
CA THR A 126 -27.10 5.05 15.20
C THR A 126 -26.47 3.79 15.80
N VAL A 127 -27.26 2.96 16.50
CA VAL A 127 -26.77 1.71 17.12
C VAL A 127 -26.34 0.70 16.05
N VAL A 128 -27.13 0.53 14.98
CA VAL A 128 -26.79 -0.41 13.89
C VAL A 128 -25.47 -0.02 13.22
N ILE A 129 -25.32 1.25 12.82
CA ILE A 129 -24.10 1.71 12.15
C ILE A 129 -22.89 1.66 13.09
N SER A 130 -23.06 2.07 14.37
CA SER A 130 -22.00 1.97 15.39
C SER A 130 -21.56 0.52 15.60
N THR A 131 -22.51 -0.42 15.64
CA THR A 131 -22.22 -1.85 15.81
C THR A 131 -21.39 -2.39 14.64
N ILE A 132 -21.69 -1.99 13.41
CA ILE A 132 -20.90 -2.36 12.24
C ILE A 132 -19.46 -1.85 12.37
N TYR A 133 -19.26 -0.61 12.81
CA TYR A 133 -17.92 -0.05 13.06
C TYR A 133 -17.16 -0.79 14.15
N VAL A 134 -17.83 -1.13 15.25
CA VAL A 134 -17.23 -1.92 16.34
C VAL A 134 -16.81 -3.29 15.82
N ILE A 135 -17.65 -3.97 15.02
CA ILE A 135 -17.30 -5.25 14.39
C ILE A 135 -16.06 -5.10 13.50
N ILE A 136 -15.97 -4.05 12.69
CA ILE A 136 -14.80 -3.78 11.84
C ILE A 136 -13.55 -3.48 12.69
N GLY A 137 -13.68 -2.71 13.76
CA GLY A 137 -12.58 -2.42 14.69
C GLY A 137 -12.07 -3.69 15.40
N ILE A 138 -12.98 -4.53 15.89
CA ILE A 138 -12.66 -5.84 16.47
C ILE A 138 -11.99 -6.75 15.43
N TRP A 139 -12.51 -6.76 14.20
CA TRP A 139 -11.91 -7.51 13.09
C TRP A 139 -10.44 -7.13 12.88
N PHE A 140 -10.12 -5.85 12.71
CA PHE A 140 -8.73 -5.39 12.56
C PHE A 140 -7.88 -5.59 13.82
N SER A 141 -8.50 -5.66 15.00
CA SER A 141 -7.80 -5.95 16.26
C SER A 141 -7.41 -7.41 16.40
N ILE A 142 -8.26 -8.34 15.94
CA ILE A 142 -8.05 -9.80 16.03
C ILE A 142 -7.05 -10.29 14.97
N LEU A 143 -7.01 -9.69 13.77
CA LEU A 143 -6.16 -10.18 12.68
C LEU A 143 -4.66 -10.28 13.03
N PRO A 144 -4.03 -9.30 13.70
CA PRO A 144 -2.65 -9.44 14.15
C PRO A 144 -2.46 -10.62 15.13
N LEU A 145 -3.41 -10.84 16.05
CA LEU A 145 -3.37 -11.97 16.99
C LEU A 145 -3.52 -13.31 16.25
N PHE A 146 -4.38 -13.36 15.24
CA PHE A 146 -4.53 -14.51 14.36
C PHE A 146 -3.19 -14.84 13.68
N TYR A 147 -2.49 -13.83 13.16
CA TYR A 147 -1.17 -14.04 12.57
C TYR A 147 -0.12 -14.49 13.58
N MET A 148 -0.11 -13.95 14.80
CA MET A 148 0.82 -14.40 15.84
C MET A 148 0.68 -15.91 16.10
N LYS A 149 -0.54 -16.46 16.02
CA LYS A 149 -0.84 -17.88 16.20
C LYS A 149 -0.57 -18.73 14.96
N PHE A 150 -1.03 -18.30 13.79
CA PHE A 150 -1.00 -19.12 12.56
C PHE A 150 0.17 -18.80 11.61
N LYS A 151 0.87 -17.67 11.82
CA LYS A 151 1.99 -17.15 11.02
C LYS A 151 1.68 -16.92 9.53
N GLN A 152 0.41 -16.95 9.16
CA GLN A 152 -0.06 -16.70 7.80
C GLN A 152 -1.44 -16.04 7.81
N TYR A 153 -1.72 -15.24 6.79
CA TYR A 153 -3.04 -14.68 6.53
C TYR A 153 -3.73 -15.45 5.40
N PRO A 154 -4.86 -16.14 5.67
CA PRO A 154 -5.65 -16.74 4.62
C PRO A 154 -6.14 -15.69 3.63
N LYS A 155 -6.03 -15.99 2.32
CA LYS A 155 -6.46 -15.07 1.25
C LYS A 155 -7.91 -14.59 1.38
N PRO A 156 -8.91 -15.43 1.71
CA PRO A 156 -10.30 -14.95 1.88
C PRO A 156 -10.43 -13.88 2.96
N ILE A 157 -9.69 -14.01 4.06
CA ILE A 157 -9.68 -13.05 5.16
C ILE A 157 -9.10 -11.70 4.69
N LEU A 158 -8.04 -11.72 3.88
CA LEU A 158 -7.48 -10.51 3.28
C LEU A 158 -8.48 -9.81 2.35
N TYR A 159 -9.18 -10.55 1.49
CA TYR A 159 -10.21 -9.96 0.61
C TYR A 159 -11.37 -9.32 1.39
N ILE A 160 -11.85 -9.98 2.46
CA ILE A 160 -12.89 -9.42 3.35
C ILE A 160 -12.36 -8.14 4.02
N SER A 161 -11.12 -8.15 4.48
CA SER A 161 -10.50 -6.98 5.10
C SER A 161 -10.40 -5.82 4.12
N VAL A 162 -9.94 -6.08 2.89
CA VAL A 162 -9.90 -5.09 1.79
C VAL A 162 -11.30 -4.52 1.51
N LEU A 163 -12.33 -5.36 1.46
CA LEU A 163 -13.71 -4.90 1.31
C LEU A 163 -14.14 -3.97 2.45
N PHE A 164 -13.85 -4.32 3.71
CA PHE A 164 -14.22 -3.52 4.86
C PHE A 164 -13.56 -2.14 4.86
N TYR A 165 -12.23 -2.06 4.75
CA TYR A 165 -11.57 -0.75 4.89
C TYR A 165 -11.67 0.13 3.64
N GLN A 166 -11.78 -0.45 2.44
CA GLN A 166 -11.84 0.35 1.21
C GLN A 166 -13.27 0.73 0.79
N ILE A 167 -14.29 -0.09 1.08
CA ILE A 167 -15.67 0.15 0.63
C ILE A 167 -16.58 0.46 1.81
N VAL A 168 -16.70 -0.47 2.76
CA VAL A 168 -17.72 -0.37 3.83
C VAL A 168 -17.48 0.84 4.73
N VAL A 169 -16.23 1.04 5.17
CA VAL A 169 -15.89 2.17 6.04
C VAL A 169 -16.14 3.54 5.37
N PRO A 170 -15.58 3.84 4.17
CA PRO A 170 -15.88 5.12 3.50
C PRO A 170 -17.36 5.34 3.20
N MET A 171 -18.12 4.27 2.92
CA MET A 171 -19.56 4.35 2.66
C MET A 171 -20.39 4.72 3.90
N LEU A 172 -19.97 4.27 5.09
CA LEU A 172 -20.74 4.41 6.32
C LEU A 172 -20.39 5.64 7.15
N ILE A 173 -19.25 6.29 6.91
CA ILE A 173 -18.72 7.33 7.81
C ILE A 173 -19.55 8.62 7.80
N LEU A 174 -20.04 9.04 6.63
CA LEU A 174 -20.96 10.17 6.50
C LEU A 174 -22.34 9.85 7.10
N PRO A 175 -22.99 8.71 6.76
CA PRO A 175 -24.21 8.28 7.43
C PRO A 175 -24.09 8.21 8.95
N PHE A 176 -22.98 7.64 9.44
CA PHE A 176 -22.70 7.58 10.87
C PHE A 176 -22.67 8.97 11.49
N SER A 177 -21.94 9.91 10.89
CA SER A 177 -21.81 11.27 11.41
C SER A 177 -23.16 12.01 11.42
N ALA A 178 -23.98 11.82 10.40
CA ALA A 178 -25.33 12.35 10.34
C ALA A 178 -26.22 11.82 11.48
N ASN A 179 -26.25 10.50 11.70
CA ASN A 179 -27.05 9.90 12.79
C ASN A 179 -26.49 10.25 14.17
N ALA A 180 -25.17 10.19 14.36
CA ALA A 180 -24.51 10.57 15.61
C ALA A 180 -24.79 12.03 15.98
N SER A 181 -24.85 12.93 14.99
CA SER A 181 -25.15 14.35 15.22
C SER A 181 -26.57 14.62 15.72
N LEU A 182 -27.52 13.71 15.46
CA LEU A 182 -28.89 13.83 15.97
C LEU A 182 -28.97 13.66 17.49
N VAL A 183 -27.91 13.15 18.15
CA VAL A 183 -27.90 13.01 19.62
C VAL A 183 -28.12 14.35 20.33
N PHE A 184 -27.75 15.45 19.68
CA PHE A 184 -27.92 16.79 20.22
C PHE A 184 -29.38 17.20 20.37
N THR A 185 -30.30 16.61 19.63
CA THR A 185 -31.74 16.92 19.79
C THR A 185 -32.31 16.38 21.10
N LEU A 186 -31.64 15.43 21.77
CA LEU A 186 -31.99 15.01 23.12
C LEU A 186 -31.73 16.07 24.20
N ILE A 187 -30.97 17.13 23.87
CA ILE A 187 -30.61 18.20 24.81
C ILE A 187 -31.69 19.30 24.84
N SER A 188 -32.49 19.47 23.77
CA SER A 188 -33.39 20.63 23.64
C SER A 188 -34.59 20.59 24.59
N ASP A 189 -35.11 19.41 24.92
CA ASP A 189 -36.46 19.30 25.51
C ASP A 189 -36.45 19.08 27.02
N SER A 190 -35.48 18.33 27.56
CA SER A 190 -35.21 18.23 28.99
C SER A 190 -33.87 17.51 29.24
N ILE A 191 -32.95 18.18 29.94
CA ILE A 191 -31.63 17.62 30.21
C ILE A 191 -31.75 16.59 31.34
N THR A 192 -31.84 15.31 30.98
CA THR A 192 -31.66 14.21 31.92
C THR A 192 -30.19 13.82 32.01
N GLY A 193 -29.74 13.32 33.17
CA GLY A 193 -28.37 12.80 33.31
C GLY A 193 -28.07 11.67 32.32
N ALA A 194 -29.09 10.88 31.94
CA ALA A 194 -28.97 9.83 30.92
C ALA A 194 -28.71 10.41 29.52
N SER A 195 -29.42 11.48 29.14
CA SER A 195 -29.20 12.18 27.86
C SER A 195 -27.76 12.72 27.77
N VAL A 196 -27.26 13.36 28.83
CA VAL A 196 -25.89 13.89 28.88
C VAL A 196 -24.86 12.77 28.74
N PHE A 197 -25.03 11.66 29.48
CA PHE A 197 -24.15 10.50 29.39
C PHE A 197 -24.12 9.93 27.96
N LEU A 198 -25.29 9.79 27.32
CA LEU A 198 -25.41 9.26 25.97
C LEU A 198 -24.72 10.17 24.94
N VAL A 199 -24.88 11.49 25.05
CA VAL A 199 -24.17 12.47 24.20
C VAL A 199 -22.65 12.31 24.33
N ILE A 200 -22.13 12.26 25.55
CA ILE A 200 -20.68 12.09 25.80
C ILE A 200 -20.19 10.78 25.21
N LEU A 201 -20.93 9.68 25.42
CA LEU A 201 -20.58 8.38 24.88
C LEU A 201 -20.52 8.38 23.35
N ILE A 202 -21.50 8.99 22.67
CA ILE A 202 -21.53 9.07 21.20
C ILE A 202 -20.39 9.96 20.66
N ILE A 203 -20.03 11.04 21.35
CA ILE A 203 -18.87 11.86 20.99
C ILE A 203 -17.58 11.03 21.05
N ILE A 204 -17.38 10.24 22.11
CA ILE A 204 -16.22 9.37 22.27
C ILE A 204 -16.19 8.31 21.16
N ILE A 205 -17.31 7.64 20.90
CA ILE A 205 -17.42 6.64 19.81
C ILE A 205 -17.10 7.28 18.46
N THR A 206 -17.63 8.47 18.20
CA THR A 206 -17.38 9.22 16.96
C THR A 206 -15.91 9.57 16.79
N ALA A 207 -15.26 10.05 17.85
CA ALA A 207 -13.83 10.34 17.83
C ALA A 207 -12.99 9.08 17.54
N LEU A 208 -13.31 7.95 18.18
CA LEU A 208 -12.64 6.67 17.93
C LEU A 208 -12.82 6.17 16.49
N ILE A 209 -14.03 6.29 15.94
CA ILE A 209 -14.31 5.91 14.54
C ILE A 209 -13.54 6.80 13.56
N ILE A 210 -13.49 8.12 13.80
CA ILE A 210 -12.72 9.06 12.96
C ILE A 210 -11.23 8.74 13.02
N ILE A 211 -10.67 8.49 14.22
CA ILE A 211 -9.25 8.09 14.37
C ILE A 211 -8.97 6.78 13.64
N GLY A 212 -9.84 5.78 13.79
CA GLY A 212 -9.74 4.49 13.09
C GLY A 212 -9.81 4.65 11.57
N PHE A 213 -10.71 5.51 11.07
CA PHE A 213 -10.84 5.83 9.66
C PHE A 213 -9.60 6.53 9.10
N ILE A 214 -9.05 7.53 9.81
CA ILE A 214 -7.82 8.22 9.42
C ILE A 214 -6.66 7.22 9.36
N PHE A 215 -6.55 6.36 10.36
CA PHE A 215 -5.53 5.32 10.41
C PHE A 215 -5.64 4.36 9.22
N LEU A 216 -6.81 3.75 8.99
CA LEU A 216 -7.04 2.82 7.88
C LEU A 216 -6.82 3.48 6.50
N SER A 217 -7.30 4.71 6.33
CA SER A 217 -7.15 5.43 5.06
C SER A 217 -5.71 5.86 4.79
N SER A 218 -4.87 6.00 5.81
CA SER A 218 -3.45 6.30 5.58
C SER A 218 -2.71 5.17 4.82
N PHE A 219 -3.30 3.96 4.79
CA PHE A 219 -2.80 2.79 4.05
C PHE A 219 -3.48 2.59 2.68
N THR A 220 -4.52 3.37 2.33
CA THR A 220 -5.15 3.32 0.99
C THR A 220 -4.40 4.15 -0.06
N SER A 221 -3.26 4.75 0.30
CA SER A 221 -2.46 5.58 -0.60
C SER A 221 -2.00 4.79 -1.83
N PHE A 222 -1.99 5.45 -2.99
CA PHE A 222 -1.56 4.83 -4.26
C PHE A 222 -0.12 4.31 -4.21
N LEU A 223 0.77 5.03 -3.51
CA LEU A 223 2.17 4.64 -3.38
C LEU A 223 2.36 3.37 -2.53
N ILE A 224 1.43 3.09 -1.61
CA ILE A 224 1.42 1.84 -0.86
C ILE A 224 0.73 0.75 -1.68
N SER A 225 -0.48 0.99 -2.16
CA SER A 225 -1.28 0.03 -2.91
C SER A 225 -1.75 0.65 -4.22
N PRO A 226 -1.04 0.40 -5.34
CA PRO A 226 -1.43 0.90 -6.65
C PRO A 226 -2.85 0.45 -6.98
N SER A 227 -3.75 1.42 -7.14
CA SER A 227 -5.17 1.18 -7.39
C SER A 227 -5.64 1.96 -8.61
N SER A 228 -6.59 1.38 -9.35
CA SER A 228 -7.27 2.06 -10.46
C SER A 228 -8.41 2.98 -10.00
N SER A 229 -8.58 3.18 -8.69
CA SER A 229 -9.63 4.03 -8.12
C SER A 229 -9.55 5.46 -8.68
N PHE A 230 -10.71 6.11 -8.84
CA PHE A 230 -10.77 7.51 -9.27
C PHE A 230 -10.26 8.47 -8.19
N THR A 231 -10.44 8.13 -6.90
CA THR A 231 -9.99 8.91 -5.74
C THR A 231 -8.58 8.53 -5.27
N ALA A 232 -7.85 7.72 -6.04
CA ALA A 232 -6.48 7.36 -5.71
C ALA A 232 -5.61 8.63 -5.60
N SER A 233 -5.07 8.85 -4.39
CA SER A 233 -4.13 9.93 -4.10
C SER A 233 -2.77 9.36 -3.71
N TYR A 234 -1.71 10.10 -3.99
CA TYR A 234 -0.34 9.65 -3.73
C TYR A 234 -0.12 9.36 -2.24
N GLY A 235 -0.61 10.24 -1.36
CA GLY A 235 -0.44 10.15 0.08
C GLY A 235 -1.58 9.44 0.82
N GLY A 236 -2.76 9.28 0.22
CA GLY A 236 -3.98 8.79 0.88
C GLY A 236 -4.71 9.85 1.71
N TYR A 237 -4.00 10.89 2.18
CA TYR A 237 -4.50 11.85 3.15
C TYR A 237 -5.62 12.76 2.65
N HIS A 238 -5.51 13.31 1.45
CA HIS A 238 -6.42 14.36 0.99
C HIS A 238 -7.89 13.87 0.89
N PRO A 239 -8.21 12.71 0.25
CA PRO A 239 -9.57 12.16 0.30
C PRO A 239 -10.08 11.92 1.72
N THR A 240 -9.21 11.46 2.63
CA THR A 240 -9.56 11.23 4.03
C THR A 240 -9.90 12.53 4.75
N LEU A 241 -9.10 13.58 4.58
CA LEU A 241 -9.34 14.88 5.19
C LEU A 241 -10.65 15.50 4.71
N VAL A 242 -11.00 15.35 3.43
CA VAL A 242 -12.26 15.83 2.87
C VAL A 242 -13.46 15.15 3.52
N VAL A 243 -13.39 13.81 3.66
CA VAL A 243 -14.45 13.03 4.30
C VAL A 243 -14.55 13.38 5.80
N VAL A 244 -13.43 13.44 6.52
CA VAL A 244 -13.41 13.81 7.95
C VAL A 244 -13.91 15.23 8.17
N SER A 245 -13.47 16.20 7.36
CA SER A 245 -13.99 17.58 7.40
C SER A 245 -15.49 17.62 7.20
N SER A 246 -15.99 16.83 6.25
CA SER A 246 -17.43 16.71 5.99
C SER A 246 -18.19 16.12 7.19
N CYS A 247 -17.66 15.07 7.83
CA CYS A 247 -18.20 14.50 9.06
C CYS A 247 -18.26 15.51 10.20
N VAL A 248 -17.16 16.24 10.43
CA VAL A 248 -17.07 17.29 11.46
C VAL A 248 -18.04 18.42 11.15
N TYR A 249 -18.16 18.84 9.89
CA TYR A 249 -19.11 19.85 9.45
C TYR A 249 -20.56 19.45 9.75
N ILE A 250 -20.97 18.22 9.41
CA ILE A 250 -22.32 17.71 9.71
C ILE A 250 -22.59 17.75 11.22
N PHE A 251 -21.63 17.26 12.01
CA PHE A 251 -21.73 17.19 13.45
C PHE A 251 -21.86 18.58 14.10
N LEU A 252 -20.98 19.51 13.72
CA LEU A 252 -20.99 20.89 14.24
C LEU A 252 -22.21 21.69 13.78
N THR A 253 -22.72 21.42 12.58
CA THR A 253 -23.93 22.10 12.08
C THR A 253 -25.16 21.74 12.91
N LYS A 254 -25.33 20.46 13.27
CA LYS A 254 -26.43 20.04 14.15
C LYS A 254 -26.25 20.54 15.58
N LEU A 255 -25.02 20.61 16.08
CA LEU A 255 -24.74 21.25 17.36
C LEU A 255 -25.10 22.75 17.33
N ALA A 256 -24.77 23.45 16.24
CA ALA A 256 -25.03 24.89 16.11
C ALA A 256 -26.53 25.24 16.10
N GLN A 257 -27.39 24.33 15.61
CA GLN A 257 -28.85 24.48 15.64
C GLN A 257 -29.44 24.56 17.07
N LEU A 258 -28.71 24.12 18.10
CA LEU A 258 -29.13 24.27 19.49
C LEU A 258 -28.93 25.69 20.04
N PHE A 259 -28.21 26.53 19.30
CA PHE A 259 -27.83 27.88 19.72
C PHE A 259 -28.41 28.92 18.75
N GLU A 260 -28.02 30.18 18.95
CA GLU A 260 -28.42 31.28 18.09
C GLU A 260 -27.90 31.12 16.65
N PRO A 261 -28.63 31.63 15.64
CA PRO A 261 -28.29 31.45 14.22
C PRO A 261 -26.89 31.94 13.80
N TRP A 262 -26.28 32.87 14.54
CA TRP A 262 -24.92 33.33 14.25
C TRP A 262 -23.88 32.22 14.40
N LEU A 263 -24.14 31.21 15.25
CA LEU A 263 -23.23 30.08 15.42
C LEU A 263 -23.26 29.18 14.18
N GLU A 264 -24.41 29.01 13.52
CA GLU A 264 -24.49 28.31 12.23
C GLU A 264 -23.63 29.02 11.18
N ILE A 265 -23.71 30.35 11.11
CA ILE A 265 -22.88 31.17 10.21
C ILE A 265 -21.39 30.95 10.50
N LEU A 266 -20.97 30.93 11.78
CA LEU A 266 -19.57 30.70 12.16
C LEU A 266 -19.07 29.34 11.65
N ILE A 267 -19.83 28.26 11.84
CA ILE A 267 -19.46 26.93 11.36
C ILE A 267 -19.35 26.89 9.83
N ILE A 268 -20.27 27.56 9.13
CA ILE A 268 -20.23 27.68 7.67
C ILE A 268 -18.95 28.43 7.22
N VAL A 269 -18.59 29.53 7.88
CA VAL A 269 -17.37 30.30 7.57
C VAL A 269 -16.11 29.48 7.82
N LEU A 270 -16.03 28.72 8.91
CA LEU A 270 -14.92 27.81 9.17
C LEU A 270 -14.79 26.76 8.07
N HIS A 271 -15.91 26.20 7.61
CA HIS A 271 -15.91 25.22 6.54
C HIS A 271 -15.54 25.82 5.18
N ILE A 272 -15.90 27.08 4.89
CA ILE A 272 -15.37 27.82 3.72
C ILE A 272 -13.83 27.88 3.79
N GLY A 273 -13.26 28.22 4.95
CA GLY A 273 -11.80 28.26 5.14
C GLY A 273 -11.12 26.92 4.88
N ILE A 274 -11.71 25.82 5.36
CA ILE A 274 -11.19 24.46 5.10
C ILE A 274 -11.27 24.11 3.60
N ASN A 275 -12.36 24.45 2.92
CA ASN A 275 -12.48 24.19 1.48
C ASN A 275 -11.50 25.04 0.65
N ALA A 276 -11.21 26.27 1.07
CA ALA A 276 -10.16 27.06 0.45
C ALA A 276 -8.77 26.41 0.62
N PHE A 277 -8.49 25.83 1.79
CA PHE A 277 -7.28 25.04 2.00
C PHE A 277 -7.23 23.78 1.11
N PHE A 278 -8.35 23.08 0.90
CA PHE A 278 -8.40 21.92 -0.01
C PHE A 278 -8.19 22.30 -1.48
N ILE A 279 -8.65 23.48 -1.91
CA ILE A 279 -8.32 24.01 -3.25
C ILE A 279 -6.81 24.21 -3.35
N TYR A 280 -6.18 24.81 -2.33
CA TYR A 280 -4.73 24.98 -2.27
C TYR A 280 -3.97 23.64 -2.33
N GLU A 281 -4.40 22.62 -1.59
CA GLU A 281 -3.80 21.28 -1.65
C GLU A 281 -3.97 20.63 -3.03
N SER A 282 -5.13 20.79 -3.68
CA SER A 282 -5.37 20.27 -5.03
C SER A 282 -4.38 20.84 -6.07
N PHE A 283 -3.86 22.05 -5.85
CA PHE A 283 -2.77 22.62 -6.66
C PHE A 283 -1.41 21.93 -6.54
N GLN A 284 -1.25 21.06 -5.53
CA GLN A 284 -0.09 20.18 -5.37
C GLN A 284 -0.26 18.84 -6.10
N PHE A 285 -1.35 18.65 -6.87
CA PHE A 285 -1.65 17.41 -7.61
C PHE A 285 -1.66 16.17 -6.70
N ASP A 286 -2.39 16.24 -5.58
CA ASP A 286 -2.49 15.13 -4.62
C ASP A 286 -3.10 13.85 -5.24
N PHE A 287 -3.96 13.99 -6.25
CA PHE A 287 -4.57 12.87 -6.94
C PHE A 287 -3.74 12.37 -8.12
N VAL A 288 -3.70 11.05 -8.27
CA VAL A 288 -2.96 10.34 -9.33
C VAL A 288 -3.60 10.52 -10.70
N LYS A 289 -4.93 10.69 -10.74
CA LYS A 289 -5.66 10.96 -11.98
C LYS A 289 -5.86 12.46 -12.12
N PHE A 290 -5.41 13.02 -13.24
CA PHE A 290 -5.57 14.44 -13.59
C PHE A 290 -7.00 14.95 -13.35
N GLY A 291 -8.00 14.25 -13.90
CA GLY A 291 -9.41 14.65 -13.80
C GLY A 291 -9.94 14.73 -12.37
N MET A 292 -9.36 14.00 -11.41
CA MET A 292 -9.79 14.06 -10.01
C MET A 292 -9.33 15.36 -9.32
N ASN A 293 -8.16 15.90 -9.67
CA ASN A 293 -7.73 17.22 -9.17
C ASN A 293 -8.68 18.33 -9.66
N VAL A 294 -9.11 18.24 -10.93
CA VAL A 294 -10.11 19.15 -11.52
C VAL A 294 -11.46 19.02 -10.80
N TYR A 295 -11.97 17.79 -10.67
CA TYR A 295 -13.24 17.50 -10.00
C TYR A 295 -13.24 18.04 -8.57
N SER A 296 -12.21 17.71 -7.78
CA SER A 296 -12.09 18.13 -6.38
C SER A 296 -12.07 19.64 -6.23
N SER A 297 -11.23 20.35 -6.99
CA SER A 297 -11.14 21.82 -6.93
C SER A 297 -12.45 22.50 -7.30
N SER A 298 -13.16 21.95 -8.29
CA SER A 298 -14.48 22.43 -8.72
C SER A 298 -15.53 22.20 -7.65
N TYR A 299 -15.51 21.03 -7.01
CA TYR A 299 -16.38 20.67 -5.91
C TYR A 299 -16.20 21.63 -4.72
N TYR A 300 -14.97 21.83 -4.25
CA TYR A 300 -14.68 22.75 -3.13
C TYR A 300 -15.09 24.19 -3.45
N SER A 301 -14.82 24.67 -4.66
CA SER A 301 -15.23 26.03 -5.08
C SER A 301 -16.75 26.19 -5.06
N SER A 302 -17.48 25.14 -5.46
CA SER A 302 -18.93 25.15 -5.51
C SER A 302 -19.58 25.06 -4.13
N ILE A 303 -18.94 24.33 -3.20
CA ILE A 303 -19.32 24.35 -1.78
C ILE A 303 -19.18 25.76 -1.20
N ILE A 304 -18.09 26.47 -1.52
CA ILE A 304 -17.90 27.85 -1.05
C ILE A 304 -19.05 28.74 -1.54
N ILE A 305 -19.43 28.65 -2.83
CA ILE A 305 -20.59 29.38 -3.37
C ILE A 305 -21.88 29.00 -2.66
N ALA A 306 -22.13 27.70 -2.44
CA ALA A 306 -23.31 27.24 -1.73
C ALA A 306 -23.38 27.79 -0.29
N HIS A 307 -22.26 27.78 0.42
CA HIS A 307 -22.17 28.32 1.77
C HIS A 307 -22.40 29.83 1.82
N ILE A 308 -21.92 30.59 0.84
CA ILE A 308 -22.22 32.03 0.73
C ILE A 308 -23.73 32.25 0.57
N LEU A 309 -24.41 31.47 -0.30
CA LEU A 309 -25.87 31.54 -0.46
C LEU A 309 -26.62 31.18 0.82
N ASN A 310 -26.13 30.18 1.56
CA ASN A 310 -26.71 29.77 2.84
C ASN A 310 -26.55 30.85 3.92
N ILE A 311 -25.40 31.51 4.01
CA ILE A 311 -25.18 32.65 4.92
C ILE A 311 -26.16 33.78 4.60
N ILE A 312 -26.35 34.12 3.32
CA ILE A 312 -27.29 35.16 2.89
C ILE A 312 -28.72 34.82 3.32
N LYS A 313 -29.14 33.56 3.18
CA LYS A 313 -30.47 33.11 3.64
C LYS A 313 -30.60 33.20 5.17
N ILE A 314 -29.62 32.71 5.93
CA ILE A 314 -29.65 32.76 7.40
C ILE A 314 -29.69 34.22 7.88
N GLY A 315 -29.04 35.13 7.15
CA GLY A 315 -29.10 36.58 7.40
C GLY A 315 -30.46 37.24 7.09
N GLY A 316 -31.50 36.48 6.72
CA GLY A 316 -32.87 36.97 6.52
C GLY A 316 -33.20 37.42 5.09
N VAL A 317 -32.27 37.30 4.14
CA VAL A 317 -32.55 37.61 2.74
C VAL A 317 -33.27 36.44 2.08
N ASN A 318 -34.41 36.71 1.43
CA ASN A 318 -35.19 35.66 0.80
C ASN A 318 -34.56 35.18 -0.51
N VAL A 319 -33.72 34.15 -0.42
CA VAL A 319 -33.17 33.43 -1.58
C VAL A 319 -34.08 32.22 -1.91
N PRO A 320 -34.59 32.07 -3.15
CA PRO A 320 -35.41 30.92 -3.52
C PRO A 320 -34.67 29.59 -3.38
N ASP A 321 -35.33 28.57 -2.83
CA ASP A 321 -34.75 27.24 -2.60
C ASP A 321 -34.14 26.63 -3.87
N LEU A 322 -34.81 26.81 -5.01
CA LEU A 322 -34.34 26.31 -6.30
C LEU A 322 -33.00 26.93 -6.73
N VAL A 323 -32.80 28.22 -6.43
CA VAL A 323 -31.54 28.93 -6.74
C VAL A 323 -30.39 28.35 -5.93
N ARG A 324 -30.61 28.06 -4.64
CA ARG A 324 -29.59 27.44 -3.77
C ARG A 324 -29.18 26.04 -4.20
N ILE A 325 -30.02 25.33 -4.97
CA ILE A 325 -29.68 24.03 -5.55
C ILE A 325 -29.00 24.21 -6.90
N ILE A 326 -29.62 24.94 -7.82
CA ILE A 326 -29.14 25.03 -9.21
C ILE A 326 -27.81 25.76 -9.29
N VAL A 327 -27.61 26.84 -8.52
CA VAL A 327 -26.40 27.69 -8.63
C VAL A 327 -25.13 26.93 -8.25
N PRO A 328 -25.03 26.22 -7.11
CA PRO A 328 -23.84 25.43 -6.78
C PRO A 328 -23.50 24.37 -7.82
N TYR A 329 -24.49 23.61 -8.32
CA TYR A 329 -24.23 22.60 -9.35
C TYR A 329 -23.84 23.22 -10.70
N SER A 330 -24.39 24.39 -11.05
CA SER A 330 -23.98 25.13 -12.24
C SER A 330 -22.54 25.64 -12.09
N CYS A 331 -22.19 26.20 -10.92
CA CYS A 331 -20.83 26.62 -10.60
C CYS A 331 -19.85 25.45 -10.64
N PHE A 332 -20.27 24.26 -10.22
CA PHE A 332 -19.44 23.05 -10.28
C PHE A 332 -19.02 22.70 -11.71
N ILE A 333 -19.96 22.78 -12.65
CA ILE A 333 -19.68 22.54 -14.06
C ILE A 333 -18.76 23.65 -14.62
N LEU A 334 -19.05 24.92 -14.33
CA LEU A 334 -18.27 26.07 -14.81
C LEU A 334 -16.83 26.05 -14.27
N PHE A 335 -16.65 25.83 -12.97
CA PHE A 335 -15.34 25.65 -12.35
C PHE A 335 -14.64 24.40 -12.87
N GLY A 336 -15.36 23.33 -13.20
CA GLY A 336 -14.82 22.14 -13.87
C GLY A 336 -14.11 22.48 -15.17
N ILE A 337 -14.76 23.27 -16.03
CA ILE A 337 -14.18 23.73 -17.29
C ILE A 337 -12.97 24.63 -17.03
N PHE A 338 -13.10 25.60 -16.12
CA PHE A 338 -12.01 26.52 -15.77
C PHE A 338 -10.77 25.78 -15.24
N TYR A 339 -10.93 24.93 -14.21
CA TYR A 339 -9.84 24.18 -13.61
C TYR A 339 -9.24 23.16 -14.56
N TYR A 340 -10.01 22.58 -15.50
CA TYR A 340 -9.46 21.71 -16.53
C TYR A 340 -8.37 22.42 -17.34
N PHE A 341 -8.67 23.60 -17.89
CA PHE A 341 -7.69 24.37 -18.66
C PHE A 341 -6.54 24.86 -17.79
N PHE A 342 -6.84 25.29 -16.56
CA PHE A 342 -5.81 25.80 -15.65
C PHE A 342 -4.82 24.70 -15.22
N PHE A 343 -5.31 23.55 -14.75
CA PHE A 343 -4.45 22.41 -14.41
C PHE A 343 -3.72 21.85 -15.61
N SER A 344 -4.35 21.80 -16.79
CA SER A 344 -3.71 21.34 -18.02
C SER A 344 -2.52 22.24 -18.38
N LYS A 345 -2.63 23.56 -18.18
CA LYS A 345 -1.52 24.49 -18.36
C LYS A 345 -0.38 24.22 -17.37
N ILE A 346 -0.68 24.01 -16.08
CA ILE A 346 0.35 23.68 -15.08
C ILE A 346 1.05 22.36 -15.42
N GLU A 347 0.28 21.34 -15.78
CA GLU A 347 0.81 20.02 -16.17
C GLU A 347 1.70 20.16 -17.41
N SER A 348 1.26 20.88 -18.44
CA SER A 348 2.05 21.10 -19.65
C SER A 348 3.38 21.80 -19.36
N VAL A 349 3.40 22.82 -18.50
CA VAL A 349 4.65 23.49 -18.09
C VAL A 349 5.55 22.52 -17.33
N ALA A 350 5.01 21.78 -16.36
CA ALA A 350 5.77 20.77 -15.61
C ALA A 350 6.36 19.69 -16.53
N LEU A 351 5.61 19.23 -17.53
CA LEU A 351 6.10 18.26 -18.51
C LEU A 351 7.18 18.86 -19.41
N SER A 352 7.04 20.11 -19.85
CA SER A 352 8.10 20.78 -20.63
C SER A 352 9.43 20.86 -19.86
N ILE A 353 9.36 21.01 -18.53
CA ILE A 353 10.55 21.01 -17.67
C ILE A 353 11.19 19.61 -17.58
N LEU A 354 10.37 18.56 -17.51
CA LEU A 354 10.82 17.19 -17.25
C LEU A 354 11.10 16.37 -18.53
N SER A 355 10.80 16.91 -19.71
CA SER A 355 10.92 16.24 -21.01
C SER A 355 12.01 16.84 -21.90
N VAL A 356 13.09 17.35 -21.31
CA VAL A 356 14.24 17.85 -22.07
C VAL A 356 15.15 16.67 -22.42
N ASP A 357 15.36 16.45 -23.72
CA ASP A 357 16.11 15.30 -24.25
C ASP A 357 17.61 15.60 -24.52
N ASP A 358 17.99 16.89 -24.61
CA ASP A 358 19.35 17.33 -25.01
C ASP A 358 20.39 17.24 -23.86
N LEU A 359 20.04 16.60 -22.74
CA LEU A 359 20.87 16.54 -21.52
C LEU A 359 21.53 15.16 -21.38
N HIS A 360 22.76 15.04 -21.90
CA HIS A 360 23.47 13.76 -21.96
C HIS A 360 24.31 13.42 -20.73
N THR A 361 24.76 14.42 -19.96
CA THR A 361 25.59 14.19 -18.76
C THR A 361 24.84 14.56 -17.48
N ASP A 362 25.16 13.90 -16.38
CA ASP A 362 24.55 14.20 -15.07
C ASP A 362 24.88 15.63 -14.59
N GLU A 363 26.05 16.16 -14.98
CA GLU A 363 26.44 17.54 -14.72
C GLU A 363 25.53 18.53 -15.46
N MET A 364 25.29 18.32 -16.77
CA MET A 364 24.37 19.16 -17.56
C MET A 364 22.95 19.12 -16.99
N LYS A 365 22.48 17.94 -16.55
CA LYS A 365 21.17 17.79 -15.91
C LYS A 365 21.09 18.59 -14.61
N LYS A 366 22.14 18.53 -13.78
CA LYS A 366 22.19 19.28 -12.53
C LYS A 366 22.22 20.79 -12.76
N GLU A 367 23.06 21.27 -13.68
CA GLU A 367 23.10 22.69 -14.08
C GLU A 367 21.74 23.16 -14.61
N TYR A 368 21.07 22.33 -15.43
CA TYR A 368 19.72 22.60 -15.89
C TYR A 368 18.75 22.73 -14.71
N TYR A 369 18.77 21.80 -13.74
CA TYR A 369 17.88 21.88 -12.59
C TYR A 369 18.15 23.10 -11.70
N ASP A 370 19.41 23.48 -11.52
CA ASP A 370 19.80 24.70 -10.81
C ASP A 370 19.29 25.96 -11.55
N SER A 371 19.32 25.95 -12.89
CA SER A 371 18.85 27.06 -13.72
C SER A 371 17.33 27.31 -13.65
N LEU A 372 16.54 26.32 -13.22
CA LEU A 372 15.08 26.45 -13.09
C LEU A 372 14.66 27.39 -11.95
N GLY A 373 15.57 27.72 -11.01
CA GLY A 373 15.28 28.61 -9.88
C GLY A 373 14.20 28.07 -8.92
N ILE A 374 14.03 26.74 -8.88
CA ILE A 374 13.02 26.09 -8.03
C ILE A 374 13.60 25.91 -6.63
N HIS A 375 13.12 26.70 -5.68
CA HIS A 375 13.56 26.62 -4.28
C HIS A 375 12.50 26.07 -3.33
N SER A 376 11.22 26.07 -3.75
CA SER A 376 10.13 25.63 -2.89
C SER A 376 9.97 24.11 -2.90
N ALA A 377 10.01 23.48 -1.73
CA ALA A 377 9.76 22.05 -1.57
C ALA A 377 8.39 21.62 -2.15
N GLN A 378 7.38 22.50 -2.10
CA GLN A 378 6.07 22.23 -2.68
C GLN A 378 6.12 22.18 -4.21
N GLN A 379 6.90 23.05 -4.85
CA GLN A 379 7.08 23.01 -6.30
C GLN A 379 7.76 21.71 -6.73
N PHE A 380 8.78 21.25 -5.99
CA PHE A 380 9.40 19.94 -6.21
C PHE A 380 8.40 18.79 -6.03
N ILE A 381 7.61 18.80 -4.94
CA ILE A 381 6.58 17.77 -4.71
C ILE A 381 5.59 17.73 -5.88
N ARG A 382 5.12 18.91 -6.35
CA ARG A 382 4.21 19.02 -7.49
C ARG A 382 4.82 18.47 -8.77
N LEU A 383 6.07 18.84 -9.09
CA LEU A 383 6.79 18.33 -10.26
C LEU A 383 6.98 16.82 -10.15
N CYS A 384 7.35 16.30 -8.98
CA CYS A 384 7.50 14.87 -8.76
C CYS A 384 6.18 14.13 -8.95
N ARG A 385 5.05 14.63 -8.47
CA ARG A 385 3.73 14.00 -8.66
C ARG A 385 3.30 14.01 -10.13
N ILE A 386 3.49 15.12 -10.83
CA ILE A 386 3.24 15.19 -12.27
C ILE A 386 4.15 14.22 -13.02
N GLY A 387 5.43 14.13 -12.63
CA GLY A 387 6.40 13.17 -13.13
C GLY A 387 6.01 11.72 -12.87
N MET A 388 5.54 11.37 -11.67
CA MET A 388 5.04 10.03 -11.34
C MET A 388 3.83 9.64 -12.18
N SER A 389 2.98 10.61 -12.53
CA SER A 389 1.83 10.36 -13.40
C SER A 389 2.27 10.14 -14.84
N ASN A 390 3.05 11.04 -15.42
CA ASN A 390 3.29 11.05 -16.86
C ASN A 390 4.55 10.30 -17.29
N LEU A 391 5.45 10.01 -16.35
CA LEU A 391 6.74 9.36 -16.57
C LEU A 391 7.59 10.00 -17.68
N PRO A 392 7.84 11.31 -17.63
CA PRO A 392 8.72 11.96 -18.58
C PRO A 392 10.19 11.50 -18.41
N PRO A 393 11.06 11.70 -19.43
CA PRO A 393 12.45 11.24 -19.48
C PRO A 393 13.28 11.51 -18.22
N LEU A 394 13.36 12.77 -17.79
CA LEU A 394 14.16 13.18 -16.63
C LEU A 394 13.60 12.68 -15.29
N TYR A 395 12.35 12.21 -15.30
CA TYR A 395 11.74 11.59 -14.13
C TYR A 395 12.03 10.10 -14.08
N ILE A 396 11.98 9.41 -15.23
CA ILE A 396 12.14 7.96 -15.31
C ILE A 396 13.60 7.51 -15.26
N ASP A 397 14.54 8.38 -15.62
CA ASP A 397 15.98 8.16 -15.41
C ASP A 397 16.44 8.38 -13.95
N TRP A 398 15.50 8.77 -13.08
CA TRP A 398 15.68 9.04 -11.65
C TRP A 398 16.54 10.25 -11.30
N THR A 399 17.07 10.99 -12.29
CA THR A 399 17.95 12.13 -12.03
C THR A 399 17.20 13.28 -11.34
N PHE A 400 16.02 13.67 -11.84
CA PHE A 400 15.21 14.70 -11.21
C PHE A 400 14.68 14.29 -9.82
N PRO A 401 14.11 13.09 -9.61
CA PRO A 401 13.70 12.64 -8.28
C PRO A 401 14.85 12.64 -7.26
N VAL A 402 16.03 12.16 -7.63
CA VAL A 402 17.22 12.16 -6.77
C VAL A 402 17.60 13.59 -6.40
N TYR A 403 17.75 14.47 -7.40
CA TYR A 403 18.05 15.89 -7.20
C TYR A 403 17.03 16.56 -6.27
N SER A 404 15.73 16.33 -6.50
CA SER A 404 14.66 16.91 -5.70
C SER A 404 14.73 16.51 -4.22
N CYS A 405 15.13 15.26 -3.92
CA CYS A 405 15.29 14.78 -2.56
C CYS A 405 16.52 15.38 -1.88
N GLU A 406 17.62 15.57 -2.62
CA GLU A 406 18.86 16.15 -2.09
C GLU A 406 18.67 17.64 -1.74
N ILE A 407 18.03 18.41 -2.61
CA ILE A 407 17.82 19.85 -2.39
C ILE A 407 16.81 20.12 -1.28
N THR A 408 15.69 19.37 -1.24
CA THR A 408 14.62 19.66 -0.28
C THR A 408 14.86 19.10 1.12
N SER A 409 15.70 18.07 1.26
CA SER A 409 15.85 17.29 2.49
C SER A 409 14.51 16.82 3.10
N ASN A 410 13.47 16.69 2.27
CA ASN A 410 12.12 16.37 2.73
C ASN A 410 11.94 14.85 2.82
N GLU A 411 11.84 14.32 4.05
CA GLU A 411 11.69 12.89 4.31
C GLU A 411 10.44 12.28 3.64
N LYS A 412 9.33 13.02 3.58
CA LYS A 412 8.09 12.53 2.96
C LYS A 412 8.29 12.37 1.45
N LEU A 413 8.98 13.32 0.81
CA LEU A 413 9.31 13.21 -0.61
C LEU A 413 10.25 12.03 -0.86
N LEU A 414 11.29 11.86 -0.04
CA LEU A 414 12.21 10.73 -0.11
C LEU A 414 11.48 9.38 -0.03
N LEU A 415 10.61 9.20 0.97
CA LEU A 415 9.80 7.98 1.13
C LEU A 415 8.84 7.75 -0.04
N SER A 416 8.20 8.81 -0.54
CA SER A 416 7.29 8.73 -1.68
C SER A 416 8.01 8.33 -2.97
N THR A 417 9.17 8.92 -3.24
CA THR A 417 10.00 8.59 -4.39
C THR A 417 10.54 7.16 -4.28
N ALA A 418 11.02 6.75 -3.11
CA ALA A 418 11.50 5.39 -2.89
C ALA A 418 10.41 4.32 -3.08
N LEU A 419 9.18 4.58 -2.60
CA LEU A 419 8.03 3.73 -2.89
C LEU A 419 7.74 3.66 -4.38
N PHE A 420 7.80 4.80 -5.08
CA PHE A 420 7.54 4.83 -6.51
C PHE A 420 8.60 4.06 -7.31
N VAL A 421 9.89 4.22 -6.99
CA VAL A 421 10.99 3.42 -7.55
C VAL A 421 10.76 1.93 -7.30
N SER A 422 10.23 1.57 -6.12
CA SER A 422 9.89 0.18 -5.80
C SER A 422 8.78 -0.41 -6.69
N PHE A 423 8.12 0.36 -7.55
CA PHE A 423 7.24 -0.21 -8.57
C PHE A 423 8.01 -0.81 -9.75
N PHE A 424 9.26 -0.40 -9.98
CA PHE A 424 10.08 -0.83 -11.11
C PHE A 424 11.12 -1.87 -10.66
N PRO A 425 10.92 -3.17 -10.94
CA PRO A 425 11.82 -4.23 -10.49
C PRO A 425 13.20 -4.20 -11.15
N ALA A 426 13.35 -3.54 -12.30
CA ALA A 426 14.63 -3.44 -13.02
C ALA A 426 15.57 -2.36 -12.45
N GLU A 427 15.05 -1.44 -11.64
CA GLU A 427 15.76 -0.23 -11.21
C GLU A 427 16.47 -0.43 -9.87
N GLN A 428 17.39 -1.40 -9.83
CA GLN A 428 18.12 -1.77 -8.62
C GLN A 428 18.98 -0.61 -8.07
N GLN A 429 19.73 0.08 -8.94
CA GLN A 429 20.63 1.16 -8.54
C GLN A 429 19.89 2.32 -7.86
N ALA A 430 18.75 2.74 -8.42
CA ALA A 430 17.91 3.76 -7.81
C ALA A 430 17.35 3.28 -6.47
N ALA A 431 16.88 2.02 -6.39
CA ALA A 431 16.37 1.46 -5.15
C ALA A 431 17.45 1.40 -4.05
N ASP A 432 18.69 1.03 -4.40
CA ASP A 432 19.84 1.01 -3.50
C ASP A 432 20.12 2.39 -2.90
N TYR A 433 20.17 3.41 -3.76
CA TYR A 433 20.36 4.80 -3.35
C TYR A 433 19.31 5.23 -2.33
N PHE A 434 18.02 5.01 -2.63
CA PHE A 434 16.94 5.42 -1.74
C PHE A 434 16.92 4.63 -0.43
N ILE A 435 17.26 3.34 -0.45
CA ILE A 435 17.31 2.52 0.77
C ILE A 435 18.45 2.96 1.69
N ASP A 436 19.63 3.27 1.14
CA ASP A 436 20.75 3.80 1.91
C ASP A 436 20.35 5.14 2.57
N ARG A 437 19.78 6.06 1.78
CA ARG A 437 19.32 7.36 2.29
C ARG A 437 18.25 7.23 3.36
N ILE A 438 17.21 6.41 3.15
CA ILE A 438 16.12 6.23 4.12
C ILE A 438 16.62 5.55 5.39
N SER A 439 17.56 4.61 5.29
CA SER A 439 18.09 3.88 6.45
C SER A 439 18.89 4.76 7.41
N LYS A 440 19.38 5.92 6.94
CA LYS A 440 20.08 6.92 7.76
C LYS A 440 19.12 7.77 8.60
N ASN A 441 17.83 7.83 8.24
CA ASN A 441 16.84 8.66 8.91
C ASN A 441 16.05 7.86 9.96
N ILE A 442 15.82 8.46 11.13
CA ILE A 442 15.06 7.82 12.22
C ILE A 442 13.57 8.10 12.00
N MET A 443 12.83 7.06 11.63
CA MET A 443 11.39 7.15 11.38
C MET A 443 10.59 7.08 12.68
N THR A 444 9.85 8.14 13.01
CA THR A 444 9.05 8.21 14.26
C THR A 444 7.63 7.68 14.08
N SER A 445 6.99 7.95 12.94
CA SER A 445 5.59 7.58 12.72
C SER A 445 5.43 6.09 12.39
N PHE A 446 4.32 5.49 12.80
CA PHE A 446 4.01 4.08 12.45
C PHE A 446 3.92 3.89 10.92
N ARG A 447 3.31 4.85 10.22
CA ARG A 447 3.17 4.81 8.76
C ARG A 447 4.51 4.85 8.05
N ASP A 448 5.43 5.73 8.46
CA ASP A 448 6.72 5.86 7.79
C ASP A 448 7.61 4.64 8.06
N ARG A 449 7.55 4.08 9.29
CA ARG A 449 8.17 2.78 9.61
C ARG A 449 7.59 1.65 8.77
N PHE A 450 6.27 1.63 8.55
CA PHE A 450 5.62 0.67 7.66
C PHE A 450 6.08 0.83 6.20
N ILE A 451 6.16 2.07 5.70
CA ILE A 451 6.64 2.35 4.34
C ILE A 451 8.09 1.85 4.17
N MET A 452 8.97 2.16 5.12
CA MET A 452 10.35 1.69 5.12
C MET A 452 10.41 0.16 5.14
N PHE A 453 9.63 -0.50 6.01
CA PHE A 453 9.52 -1.95 6.04
C PHE A 453 9.09 -2.51 4.68
N ARG A 454 8.08 -1.91 4.05
CA ARG A 454 7.59 -2.31 2.72
C ARG A 454 8.68 -2.19 1.67
N ILE A 455 9.36 -1.04 1.58
CA ILE A 455 10.46 -0.83 0.61
C ILE A 455 11.56 -1.90 0.81
N LYS A 456 12.03 -2.09 2.05
CA LYS A 456 13.06 -3.10 2.37
C LYS A 456 12.60 -4.52 2.06
N SER A 457 11.32 -4.84 2.33
CA SER A 457 10.73 -6.15 2.03
C SER A 457 10.67 -6.42 0.52
N ILE A 458 10.22 -5.44 -0.27
CA ILE A 458 10.18 -5.53 -1.74
C ILE A 458 11.58 -5.71 -2.30
N TYR A 459 12.52 -4.88 -1.83
CA TYR A 459 13.91 -4.95 -2.23
C TYR A 459 14.51 -6.32 -1.93
N ALA A 460 14.32 -6.83 -0.71
CA ALA A 460 14.81 -8.15 -0.32
C ALA A 460 14.23 -9.27 -1.21
N LYS A 461 12.93 -9.22 -1.53
CA LYS A 461 12.29 -10.20 -2.43
C LYS A 461 12.89 -10.20 -3.84
N ARG A 462 13.32 -9.03 -4.33
CA ARG A 462 13.81 -8.86 -5.70
C ARG A 462 15.30 -9.16 -5.83
N PHE A 463 16.12 -8.62 -4.92
CA PHE A 463 17.56 -8.50 -5.12
C PHE A 463 18.40 -9.26 -4.09
N ALA A 464 17.83 -9.68 -2.96
CA ALA A 464 18.60 -10.33 -1.89
C ALA A 464 18.79 -11.84 -2.14
N SER A 465 19.61 -12.19 -3.12
CA SER A 465 20.03 -13.59 -3.37
C SER A 465 21.11 -14.11 -2.40
N ASN A 466 21.69 -13.22 -1.57
CA ASN A 466 22.78 -13.58 -0.62
C ASN A 466 22.74 -12.80 0.71
N SER A 467 21.56 -12.31 1.13
CA SER A 467 21.47 -11.61 2.42
C SER A 467 21.75 -12.56 3.60
N HIS A 468 22.27 -12.01 4.71
CA HIS A 468 22.43 -12.76 5.97
C HIS A 468 21.12 -13.42 6.42
N ILE A 469 19.98 -12.74 6.21
CA ILE A 469 18.65 -13.28 6.52
C ILE A 469 18.33 -14.48 5.64
N SER A 470 18.51 -14.36 4.33
CA SER A 470 18.32 -15.48 3.39
C SER A 470 19.18 -16.68 3.78
N ASN A 471 20.48 -16.45 4.08
CA ASN A 471 21.39 -17.52 4.51
C ASN A 471 20.90 -18.24 5.77
N LYS A 472 20.44 -17.49 6.78
CA LYS A 472 19.90 -18.06 8.02
C LYS A 472 18.66 -18.92 7.75
N VAL A 473 17.71 -18.42 6.96
CA VAL A 473 16.47 -19.14 6.61
C VAL A 473 16.78 -20.40 5.80
N TYR A 474 17.69 -20.31 4.83
CA TYR A 474 18.12 -21.45 4.02
C TYR A 474 18.77 -22.55 4.88
N GLN A 475 19.71 -22.19 5.76
CA GLN A 475 20.37 -23.16 6.64
C GLN A 475 19.38 -23.83 7.60
N GLN A 476 18.43 -23.08 8.15
CA GLN A 476 17.38 -23.65 9.00
C GLN A 476 16.50 -24.65 8.24
N ALA A 477 16.10 -24.35 7.00
CA ALA A 477 15.31 -25.26 6.17
C ALA A 477 16.12 -26.51 5.77
N LYS A 478 17.41 -26.34 5.48
CA LYS A 478 18.33 -27.44 5.16
C LYS A 478 18.53 -28.39 6.34
N ILE A 479 18.86 -27.88 7.53
CA ILE A 479 19.02 -28.68 8.76
C ILE A 479 17.72 -29.44 9.07
N GLU A 480 16.56 -28.79 8.95
CA GLU A 480 15.28 -29.47 9.17
C GLU A 480 15.07 -30.62 8.16
N SER A 481 15.48 -30.43 6.91
CA SER A 481 15.38 -31.46 5.87
C SER A 481 16.29 -32.65 6.14
N GLU A 482 17.53 -32.40 6.55
CA GLU A 482 18.47 -33.45 6.95
C GLU A 482 17.94 -34.23 8.15
N ASN A 483 17.40 -33.54 9.17
CA ASN A 483 16.78 -34.18 10.33
C ASN A 483 15.53 -34.99 9.98
N THR A 484 14.72 -34.53 9.02
CA THR A 484 13.57 -35.32 8.53
C THR A 484 14.05 -36.54 7.72
N LEU A 485 15.09 -36.39 6.91
CA LEU A 485 15.65 -37.48 6.12
C LEU A 485 16.22 -38.60 7.01
N ILE A 486 16.96 -38.25 8.06
CA ILE A 486 17.50 -39.21 9.04
C ILE A 486 16.35 -40.01 9.67
N GLU A 487 15.30 -39.34 10.16
CA GLU A 487 14.15 -40.03 10.76
C GLU A 487 13.40 -40.94 9.77
N ILE A 488 13.28 -40.56 8.50
CA ILE A 488 12.71 -41.44 7.48
C ILE A 488 13.58 -42.68 7.26
N ARG A 489 14.91 -42.52 7.23
CA ARG A 489 15.84 -43.64 7.09
C ARG A 489 15.74 -44.57 8.29
N ASP A 490 15.75 -44.02 9.50
CA ASP A 490 15.62 -44.79 10.74
C ASP A 490 14.29 -45.53 10.80
N PHE A 491 13.20 -44.90 10.34
CA PHE A 491 11.90 -45.53 10.19
C PHE A 491 11.96 -46.75 9.26
N TRP A 492 12.53 -46.62 8.05
CA TRP A 492 12.65 -47.74 7.11
C TRP A 492 13.57 -48.86 7.62
N ILE A 493 14.66 -48.51 8.31
CA ILE A 493 15.55 -49.49 8.95
C ILE A 493 14.78 -50.26 10.04
N THR A 494 13.98 -49.57 10.84
CA THR A 494 13.14 -50.17 11.88
C THR A 494 12.08 -51.09 11.27
N ILE A 495 11.42 -50.67 10.17
CA ILE A 495 10.48 -51.52 9.41
C ILE A 495 11.15 -52.83 9.00
N SER A 496 12.36 -52.71 8.44
CA SER A 496 13.07 -53.88 7.90
C SER A 496 13.59 -54.83 8.98
N SER A 497 13.93 -54.31 10.16
CA SER A 497 14.57 -55.08 11.23
C SER A 497 13.57 -55.63 12.25
N SER A 498 12.49 -54.89 12.53
CA SER A 498 11.53 -55.19 13.60
C SER A 498 10.16 -54.56 13.30
N PRO A 499 9.40 -55.11 12.34
CA PRO A 499 8.13 -54.52 11.89
C PRO A 499 7.07 -54.46 12.99
N GLU A 500 7.16 -55.32 14.01
CA GLU A 500 6.22 -55.36 15.15
C GLU A 500 6.31 -54.14 16.07
N LEU A 501 7.39 -53.36 15.99
CA LEU A 501 7.64 -52.20 16.86
C LEU A 501 7.02 -50.90 16.34
N ILE A 502 6.39 -50.91 15.16
CA ILE A 502 5.90 -49.69 14.51
C ILE A 502 4.42 -49.50 14.78
N PHE A 503 4.11 -48.35 15.38
CA PHE A 503 2.73 -47.95 15.65
C PHE A 503 2.26 -46.94 14.60
N LEU A 504 0.93 -46.83 14.45
CA LEU A 504 0.32 -45.82 13.59
C LEU A 504 0.73 -44.39 14.02
N ALA A 505 0.99 -44.18 15.30
CA ALA A 505 1.47 -42.91 15.85
C ALA A 505 2.83 -42.47 15.25
N ASP A 506 3.73 -43.40 14.95
CA ASP A 506 5.04 -43.10 14.38
C ASP A 506 4.90 -42.59 12.93
N LEU A 507 3.97 -43.17 12.18
CA LEU A 507 3.60 -42.71 10.83
C LEU A 507 2.97 -41.31 10.86
N GLU A 508 2.12 -41.02 11.84
CA GLU A 508 1.52 -39.69 12.02
C GLU A 508 2.57 -38.64 12.38
N LEU A 509 3.50 -38.96 13.28
CA LEU A 509 4.60 -38.10 13.67
C LEU A 509 5.48 -37.77 12.45
N LEU A 510 5.88 -38.79 11.69
CA LEU A 510 6.67 -38.65 10.48
C LEU A 510 5.94 -37.78 9.43
N GLY A 511 4.66 -38.07 9.21
CA GLY A 511 3.81 -37.29 8.31
C GLY A 511 3.67 -35.83 8.74
N SER A 512 3.55 -35.57 10.05
CA SER A 512 3.50 -34.20 10.59
C SER A 512 4.81 -33.45 10.36
N LYS A 513 5.96 -34.11 10.54
CA LYS A 513 7.28 -33.52 10.33
C LYS A 513 7.53 -33.24 8.85
N LEU A 514 7.20 -34.18 7.96
CA LEU A 514 7.25 -33.99 6.51
C LEU A 514 6.43 -32.77 6.07
N LYS A 515 5.19 -32.65 6.56
CA LYS A 515 4.33 -31.49 6.27
C LYS A 515 4.93 -30.19 6.79
N ARG A 516 5.51 -30.20 8.00
CA ARG A 516 6.18 -29.04 8.61
C ARG A 516 7.39 -28.59 7.79
N THR A 517 8.28 -29.51 7.41
CA THR A 517 9.48 -29.22 6.62
C THR A 517 9.11 -28.73 5.22
N LYS A 518 8.13 -29.37 4.57
CA LYS A 518 7.58 -28.90 3.27
C LYS A 518 7.02 -27.48 3.38
N ARG A 519 6.30 -27.16 4.45
CA ARG A 519 5.75 -25.81 4.69
C ARG A 519 6.87 -24.78 4.84
N LYS A 520 7.91 -25.08 5.63
CA LYS A 520 9.07 -24.19 5.79
C LYS A 520 9.74 -23.85 4.46
N TRP A 521 9.93 -24.84 3.57
CA TRP A 521 10.48 -24.58 2.24
C TRP A 521 9.57 -23.72 1.37
N LYS A 522 8.25 -23.97 1.39
CA LYS A 522 7.29 -23.14 0.66
C LYS A 522 7.29 -21.69 1.14
N GLU A 523 7.30 -21.48 2.45
CA GLU A 523 7.41 -20.14 3.04
C GLU A 523 8.71 -19.44 2.59
N ALA A 524 9.83 -20.17 2.59
CA ALA A 524 11.11 -19.63 2.16
C ALA A 524 11.15 -19.28 0.65
N LEU A 525 10.53 -20.11 -0.20
CA LEU A 525 10.38 -19.85 -1.64
C LEU A 525 9.49 -18.63 -1.93
N GLU A 526 8.45 -18.40 -1.11
CA GLU A 526 7.62 -17.22 -1.22
C GLU A 526 8.34 -15.94 -0.75
N GLN A 527 9.23 -16.08 0.24
CA GLN A 527 10.00 -14.96 0.79
C GLN A 527 11.19 -14.58 -0.10
N PHE A 528 11.86 -15.56 -0.70
CA PHE A 528 13.06 -15.37 -1.53
C PHE A 528 12.90 -16.06 -2.90
N PRO A 529 11.95 -15.61 -3.73
CA PRO A 529 11.60 -16.31 -4.96
C PRO A 529 12.74 -16.36 -5.98
N ASN A 530 13.60 -15.33 -6.00
CA ASN A 530 14.71 -15.19 -6.94
C ASN A 530 16.03 -15.82 -6.48
N ASP A 531 16.10 -16.34 -5.25
CA ASP A 531 17.32 -16.98 -4.74
C ASP A 531 17.34 -18.45 -5.15
N SER A 532 18.24 -18.80 -6.07
CA SER A 532 18.32 -20.13 -6.69
C SER A 532 18.60 -21.26 -5.70
N ARG A 533 19.14 -20.93 -4.52
CA ARG A 533 19.46 -21.92 -3.48
C ARG A 533 18.20 -22.52 -2.88
N PHE A 534 17.11 -21.75 -2.77
CA PHE A 534 15.87 -22.29 -2.19
C PHE A 534 15.20 -23.34 -3.09
N PRO A 535 15.00 -23.12 -4.41
CA PRO A 535 14.50 -24.18 -5.28
C PRO A 535 15.44 -25.38 -5.36
N ASP A 536 16.76 -25.17 -5.27
CA ASP A 536 17.73 -26.27 -5.25
C ASP A 536 17.63 -27.12 -3.97
N GLY A 537 17.62 -26.46 -2.80
CA GLY A 537 17.45 -27.15 -1.52
C GLY A 537 16.08 -27.81 -1.38
N PHE A 538 15.03 -27.16 -1.89
CA PHE A 538 13.70 -27.76 -1.91
C PHE A 538 13.60 -28.93 -2.89
N SER A 539 14.28 -28.86 -4.03
CA SER A 539 14.46 -29.99 -4.94
C SER A 539 15.08 -31.16 -4.20
N TYR A 540 16.21 -30.96 -3.50
CA TYR A 540 16.86 -32.01 -2.71
C TYR A 540 15.90 -32.63 -1.68
N PHE A 541 15.14 -31.81 -0.93
CA PHE A 541 14.14 -32.32 0.01
C PHE A 541 13.02 -33.13 -0.67
N LEU A 542 12.49 -32.66 -1.80
CA LEU A 542 11.46 -33.39 -2.54
C LEU A 542 11.97 -34.72 -3.06
N LEU A 543 13.22 -34.76 -3.53
CA LEU A 543 13.82 -35.94 -4.14
C LEU A 543 14.24 -36.99 -3.11
N GLU A 544 14.96 -36.58 -2.07
CA GLU A 544 15.53 -37.50 -1.08
C GLU A 544 14.58 -37.80 0.07
N THR A 545 13.72 -36.85 0.46
CA THR A 545 12.87 -36.97 1.65
C THR A 545 11.42 -37.31 1.28
N MET A 546 10.81 -36.62 0.31
CA MET A 546 9.42 -36.90 -0.10
C MET A 546 9.29 -37.93 -1.22
N VAL A 547 10.39 -38.27 -1.90
CA VAL A 547 10.42 -39.16 -3.07
C VAL A 547 9.44 -38.68 -4.15
N ASP A 548 9.43 -37.38 -4.43
CA ASP A 548 8.59 -36.71 -5.42
C ASP A 548 9.47 -36.24 -6.60
N PRO A 549 9.81 -37.15 -7.54
CA PRO A 549 10.77 -36.88 -8.61
C PRO A 549 10.29 -35.80 -9.58
N GLU A 550 8.98 -35.73 -9.86
CA GLU A 550 8.41 -34.76 -10.79
C GLU A 550 8.56 -33.33 -10.26
N ASN A 551 8.09 -33.07 -9.04
CA ASN A 551 8.22 -31.73 -8.45
C ASN A 551 9.68 -31.42 -8.08
N GLY A 552 10.47 -32.42 -7.70
CA GLY A 552 11.87 -32.21 -7.38
C GLY A 552 12.71 -31.80 -8.58
N VAL A 553 12.59 -32.50 -9.72
CA VAL A 553 13.29 -32.10 -10.96
C VAL A 553 12.76 -30.77 -11.49
N PHE A 554 11.44 -30.51 -11.39
CA PHE A 554 10.87 -29.21 -11.71
C PHE A 554 11.54 -28.07 -10.92
N MET A 555 11.72 -28.25 -9.60
CA MET A 555 12.38 -27.24 -8.76
C MET A 555 13.88 -27.10 -9.07
N LYS A 556 14.55 -28.20 -9.47
CA LYS A 556 15.94 -28.17 -9.93
C LYS A 556 16.09 -27.36 -11.22
N LEU A 557 15.22 -27.59 -12.20
CA LEU A 557 15.15 -26.81 -13.43
C LEU A 557 14.88 -25.34 -13.15
N LYS A 558 13.93 -25.05 -12.26
CA LYS A 558 13.68 -23.68 -11.78
C LYS A 558 14.96 -23.04 -11.21
N SER A 559 15.68 -23.75 -10.34
CA SER A 559 16.96 -23.26 -9.79
C SER A 559 17.97 -22.93 -10.88
N ASN A 560 18.14 -23.82 -11.87
CA ASN A 560 19.05 -23.62 -13.00
C ASN A 560 18.69 -22.38 -13.81
N HIS A 561 17.39 -22.11 -14.02
CA HIS A 561 16.95 -20.89 -14.68
C HIS A 561 17.22 -19.64 -13.84
N LEU A 562 16.98 -19.69 -12.53
CA LEU A 562 17.34 -18.56 -11.64
C LEU A 562 18.86 -18.28 -11.66
N MET A 563 19.70 -19.31 -11.70
CA MET A 563 21.17 -19.15 -11.83
C MET A 563 21.58 -18.51 -13.16
N LYS A 564 20.80 -18.69 -14.22
CA LYS A 564 20.98 -18.02 -15.51
C LYS A 564 20.48 -16.56 -15.52
N GLY A 565 19.97 -16.06 -14.39
CA GLY A 565 19.48 -14.69 -14.24
C GLY A 565 18.01 -14.49 -14.62
N PHE A 566 17.25 -15.57 -14.87
CA PHE A 566 15.81 -15.45 -15.10
C PHE A 566 15.10 -15.08 -13.79
N ALA A 567 14.17 -14.11 -13.82
CA ALA A 567 13.33 -13.81 -12.66
C ALA A 567 12.33 -14.94 -12.38
N ALA A 568 12.05 -15.21 -11.10
CA ALA A 568 11.22 -16.34 -10.69
C ALA A 568 9.79 -16.27 -11.20
N ASP A 569 9.15 -15.10 -11.03
CA ASP A 569 7.77 -14.82 -11.39
C ASP A 569 7.64 -13.34 -11.79
N LEU A 570 6.50 -12.97 -12.37
CA LEU A 570 6.16 -11.56 -12.58
C LEU A 570 5.96 -10.87 -11.22
N ASP A 571 6.60 -9.70 -11.06
CA ASP A 571 6.50 -8.92 -9.84
C ASP A 571 5.05 -8.46 -9.59
N LYS A 572 4.48 -8.87 -8.45
CA LYS A 572 3.06 -8.61 -8.11
C LYS A 572 2.77 -7.12 -8.00
N ILE A 573 3.72 -6.32 -7.51
CA ILE A 573 3.55 -4.88 -7.30
C ILE A 573 3.63 -4.16 -8.63
N TYR A 574 4.61 -4.51 -9.47
CA TYR A 574 4.68 -3.99 -10.83
C TYR A 574 3.42 -4.35 -11.62
N ARG A 575 2.90 -5.57 -11.49
CA ARG A 575 1.63 -5.96 -12.12
C ARG A 575 0.47 -5.08 -11.65
N ALA A 576 0.32 -4.87 -10.34
CA ALA A 576 -0.73 -3.98 -9.81
C ALA A 576 -0.58 -2.55 -10.33
N PHE A 577 0.66 -2.04 -10.37
CA PHE A 577 0.97 -0.72 -10.92
C PHE A 577 0.67 -0.62 -12.42
N ALA A 578 1.06 -1.61 -13.23
CA ALA A 578 0.79 -1.65 -14.66
C ALA A 578 -0.71 -1.75 -14.98
N VAL A 579 -1.50 -2.43 -14.13
CA VAL A 579 -2.98 -2.43 -14.25
C VAL A 579 -3.57 -1.09 -13.84
N ALA A 580 -3.08 -0.47 -12.77
CA ALA A 580 -3.53 0.85 -12.35
C ALA A 580 -3.14 1.96 -13.35
N ARG A 581 -2.03 1.79 -14.07
CA ARG A 581 -1.47 2.71 -15.06
C ARG A 581 -1.14 1.98 -16.39
N PRO A 582 -2.17 1.58 -17.17
CA PRO A 582 -1.95 0.83 -18.41
C PRO A 582 -1.20 1.62 -19.48
N MET A 583 -1.17 2.96 -19.36
CA MET A 583 -0.44 3.85 -20.27
C MET A 583 1.07 3.54 -20.33
N ILE A 584 1.65 2.99 -19.28
CA ILE A 584 3.08 2.67 -19.22
C ILE A 584 3.43 1.56 -20.22
N LEU A 585 2.56 0.56 -20.34
CA LEU A 585 2.70 -0.51 -21.33
C LEU A 585 2.29 -0.03 -22.73
N LYS A 586 1.20 0.76 -22.82
CA LYS A 586 0.68 1.29 -24.09
C LYS A 586 1.71 2.18 -24.80
N ASN A 587 2.34 3.07 -24.05
CA ASN A 587 3.35 4.02 -24.56
C ASN A 587 4.74 3.38 -24.66
N LYS A 588 4.88 2.07 -24.39
CA LYS A 588 6.13 1.31 -24.41
C LYS A 588 7.22 1.90 -23.49
N ILE A 589 6.83 2.61 -22.44
CA ILE A 589 7.74 3.17 -21.43
C ILE A 589 8.44 2.02 -20.68
N CYS A 590 7.68 0.98 -20.35
CA CYS A 590 8.19 -0.26 -19.76
C CYS A 590 7.71 -1.48 -20.53
N ASP A 591 8.45 -2.58 -20.41
CA ASP A 591 8.00 -3.89 -20.87
C ASP A 591 7.11 -4.60 -19.83
N LYS A 592 6.66 -5.83 -20.13
CA LYS A 592 5.81 -6.63 -19.22
C LYS A 592 6.50 -7.01 -17.90
N LYS A 593 7.82 -6.82 -17.80
CA LYS A 593 8.64 -7.15 -16.63
C LYS A 593 9.02 -5.92 -15.82
N GLY A 594 8.76 -4.72 -16.33
CA GLY A 594 9.12 -3.47 -15.68
C GLY A 594 10.54 -3.01 -15.97
N ASN A 595 11.14 -3.51 -17.07
CA ASN A 595 12.34 -2.90 -17.63
C ASN A 595 11.93 -1.61 -18.35
N ILE A 596 12.55 -0.50 -17.97
CA ILE A 596 12.36 0.80 -18.60
C ILE A 596 13.09 0.80 -19.94
N LYS A 597 12.39 1.15 -21.02
CA LYS A 597 12.99 1.28 -22.34
C LYS A 597 13.67 2.64 -22.47
N ARG A 598 14.91 2.73 -22.01
CA ARG A 598 15.76 3.93 -22.15
C ARG A 598 16.04 4.24 -23.65
N ASN A 599 16.02 3.21 -24.50
CA ASN A 599 16.29 3.29 -25.94
C ASN A 599 15.19 3.97 -26.79
N ALA A 600 14.08 4.45 -26.21
CA ALA A 600 13.18 5.34 -26.95
C ALA A 600 13.79 6.73 -27.17
N PHE A 601 14.80 7.11 -26.38
CA PHE A 601 15.51 8.40 -26.44
C PHE A 601 16.93 8.28 -27.02
N GLU A 602 17.51 7.08 -27.05
CA GLU A 602 18.85 6.79 -27.59
C GLU A 602 18.79 5.84 -28.80
N LEU A 603 18.18 6.28 -29.91
CA LEU A 603 18.12 5.48 -31.15
C LEU A 603 19.39 5.58 -32.03
N THR A 604 20.49 6.07 -31.47
CA THR A 604 21.79 6.14 -32.15
C THR A 604 22.87 5.52 -31.26
N ASN A 605 23.38 4.36 -31.68
CA ASN A 605 24.58 3.64 -31.21
C ASN A 605 24.38 2.39 -30.34
N GLY A 606 23.94 1.30 -30.97
CA GLY A 606 24.78 0.10 -31.10
C GLY A 606 25.10 -0.80 -29.90
N MET A 607 24.52 -0.61 -28.71
CA MET A 607 24.79 -1.53 -27.57
C MET A 607 23.55 -2.34 -27.19
N THR A 608 23.44 -3.55 -27.73
CA THR A 608 22.45 -4.56 -27.33
C THR A 608 22.78 -5.13 -25.95
N THR A 609 22.29 -4.49 -24.89
CA THR A 609 22.06 -5.20 -23.62
C THR A 609 20.94 -6.20 -23.84
N THR A 610 21.25 -7.49 -23.84
CA THR A 610 20.26 -8.58 -23.93
C THR A 610 19.37 -8.55 -22.70
N THR A 611 18.28 -7.78 -22.73
CA THR A 611 17.21 -7.88 -21.74
C THR A 611 16.55 -9.24 -21.90
N ILE A 612 16.82 -10.13 -20.95
CA ILE A 612 16.22 -11.46 -20.91
C ILE A 612 14.70 -11.31 -20.81
N SER A 613 13.99 -11.65 -21.89
CA SER A 613 12.55 -11.38 -22.06
C SER A 613 11.63 -12.47 -21.51
N THR A 614 12.16 -13.62 -21.04
CA THR A 614 11.38 -14.75 -20.48
C THR A 614 11.58 -14.91 -18.98
N THR A 615 10.56 -15.30 -18.21
CA THR A 615 10.70 -15.64 -16.78
C THR A 615 11.20 -17.08 -16.61
N ALA A 616 11.66 -17.43 -15.41
CA ALA A 616 12.06 -18.80 -15.09
C ALA A 616 10.89 -19.77 -15.25
N VAL A 617 9.67 -19.36 -14.91
CA VAL A 617 8.45 -20.17 -15.07
C VAL A 617 8.05 -20.33 -16.54
N GLU A 618 8.16 -19.29 -17.37
CA GLU A 618 7.91 -19.40 -18.81
C GLU A 618 8.91 -20.36 -19.47
N LYS A 619 10.20 -20.26 -19.13
CA LYS A 619 11.20 -21.21 -19.62
C LYS A 619 11.02 -22.62 -19.10
N LEU A 620 10.53 -22.74 -17.88
CA LEU A 620 10.19 -24.04 -17.32
C LEU A 620 9.00 -24.68 -18.03
N ALA A 621 8.01 -23.89 -18.46
CA ALA A 621 6.91 -24.39 -19.29
C ALA A 621 7.42 -24.88 -20.66
N ASP A 622 8.29 -24.10 -21.33
CA ASP A 622 8.94 -24.53 -22.58
C ASP A 622 9.71 -25.86 -22.39
N ASP A 623 10.44 -26.01 -21.29
CA ASP A 623 11.22 -27.21 -20.98
C ASP A 623 10.33 -28.44 -20.67
N ILE A 624 9.18 -28.22 -20.02
CA ILE A 624 8.20 -29.29 -19.75
C ILE A 624 7.57 -29.75 -21.06
N ASP A 625 7.13 -28.82 -21.92
CA ASP A 625 6.49 -29.14 -23.20
C ASP A 625 7.46 -29.85 -24.16
N SER A 626 8.77 -29.60 -24.03
CA SER A 626 9.82 -30.29 -24.80
C SER A 626 10.23 -31.66 -24.22
N GLY A 627 9.65 -32.09 -23.10
CA GLY A 627 9.93 -33.39 -22.48
C GLY A 627 11.27 -33.48 -21.75
N ILE A 628 11.93 -32.34 -21.48
CA ILE A 628 13.21 -32.30 -20.75
C ILE A 628 13.05 -32.86 -19.34
N LEU A 629 11.90 -32.64 -18.70
CA LEU A 629 11.58 -33.16 -17.38
C LEU A 629 11.69 -34.69 -17.32
N ASP A 630 11.02 -35.38 -18.24
CA ASP A 630 11.02 -36.85 -18.31
C ASP A 630 12.40 -37.41 -18.63
N LYS A 631 13.17 -36.70 -19.46
CA LYS A 631 14.56 -37.06 -19.77
C LYS A 631 15.44 -36.97 -18.53
N MET A 632 15.36 -35.86 -17.79
CA MET A 632 16.13 -35.67 -16.55
C MET A 632 15.76 -36.68 -15.47
N ILE A 633 14.46 -37.01 -15.32
CA ILE A 633 14.02 -38.04 -14.36
C ILE A 633 14.62 -39.40 -14.71
N LYS A 634 14.68 -39.76 -16.00
CA LYS A 634 15.28 -41.03 -16.46
C LYS A 634 16.80 -41.05 -16.25
N GLU A 635 17.47 -39.92 -16.39
CA GLU A 635 18.92 -39.79 -16.21
C GLU A 635 19.33 -39.77 -14.72
N LEU A 636 18.54 -39.13 -13.85
CA LEU A 636 18.88 -38.93 -12.44
C LEU A 636 18.57 -40.14 -11.55
N TYR A 637 17.66 -41.03 -11.95
CA TYR A 637 17.19 -42.12 -11.08
C TYR A 637 17.42 -43.51 -11.66
N LEU A 638 17.95 -44.39 -10.81
CA LEU A 638 17.75 -45.83 -10.96
C LEU A 638 16.29 -46.16 -10.60
N TRP A 639 15.58 -46.77 -11.54
CA TRP A 639 14.17 -47.19 -11.42
C TRP A 639 13.17 -46.04 -11.20
N PRO A 640 13.13 -45.03 -12.08
CA PRO A 640 12.25 -43.86 -11.94
C PRO A 640 10.77 -44.25 -11.85
N ASN A 641 10.39 -45.32 -12.58
CA ASN A 641 9.03 -45.85 -12.57
C ASN A 641 8.62 -46.40 -11.19
N ILE A 642 9.55 -47.05 -10.47
CA ILE A 642 9.25 -47.61 -9.13
C ILE A 642 9.05 -46.49 -8.11
N ARG A 643 9.90 -45.45 -8.15
CA ARG A 643 9.75 -44.26 -7.29
C ARG A 643 8.44 -43.52 -7.58
N LYS A 644 8.09 -43.37 -8.86
CA LYS A 644 6.82 -42.78 -9.29
C LYS A 644 5.61 -43.60 -8.83
N LEU A 645 5.67 -44.93 -8.93
CA LEU A 645 4.62 -45.83 -8.44
C LEU A 645 4.46 -45.74 -6.91
N LEU A 646 5.56 -45.68 -6.16
CA LEU A 646 5.55 -45.51 -4.71
C LEU A 646 4.94 -44.16 -4.30
N TYR A 647 5.32 -43.08 -4.99
CA TYR A 647 4.73 -41.76 -4.76
C TYR A 647 3.23 -41.76 -5.04
N ASN A 648 2.79 -42.35 -6.15
CA ASN A 648 1.35 -42.43 -6.49
C ASN A 648 0.58 -43.27 -5.46
N ALA A 649 1.17 -44.38 -4.99
CA ALA A 649 0.56 -45.22 -3.97
C ALA A 649 0.39 -44.50 -2.62
N THR A 650 1.34 -43.64 -2.26
CA THR A 650 1.37 -42.94 -0.96
C THR A 650 0.63 -41.60 -0.96
N SER A 651 0.64 -40.85 -2.08
CA SER A 651 0.00 -39.53 -2.19
C SER A 651 -1.53 -39.59 -2.28
N HIS A 652 -2.09 -40.70 -2.78
CA HIS A 652 -3.53 -40.92 -2.89
C HIS A 652 -4.12 -41.77 -1.77
N TYR A 653 -3.30 -42.25 -0.83
CA TYR A 653 -3.78 -43.03 0.30
C TYR A 653 -4.51 -42.14 1.32
N LYS A 654 -5.84 -42.18 1.29
CA LYS A 654 -6.67 -41.72 2.41
C LYS A 654 -6.84 -42.89 3.36
N PRO A 655 -6.29 -42.85 4.59
CA PRO A 655 -6.59 -43.89 5.56
C PRO A 655 -8.12 -43.92 5.77
N ARG A 656 -8.73 -45.09 5.57
CA ARG A 656 -10.10 -45.30 6.04
C ARG A 656 -10.03 -45.15 7.55
N LEU A 657 -10.61 -44.08 8.09
CA LEU A 657 -10.91 -43.97 9.52
C LEU A 657 -11.72 -45.22 9.86
N SER A 658 -11.07 -46.21 10.47
CA SER A 658 -11.77 -47.28 11.16
C SER A 658 -12.51 -46.60 12.31
N THR A 659 -13.82 -46.52 12.18
CA THR A 659 -14.72 -46.26 13.31
C THR A 659 -14.40 -47.27 14.40
N LEU A 660 -13.69 -46.81 15.43
CA LEU A 660 -13.61 -47.44 16.74
C LEU A 660 -14.23 -46.48 17.73
#